data_AF-A0A3M7HVL0-F1
#
_entry.id   AF-A0A3M7HVL0-F1
#
_cell.length_a   1.000
_cell.length_b   1.000
_cell.length_c   1.000
_cell.angle_alpha   90.00
_cell.angle_beta   90.00
_cell.angle_gamma   90.00
#
_symmetry.space_group_name_H-M   'P 1'
#
loop_
_entity.id
_entity.type
_entity.pdbx_description
1 polymer ?
#
loop_
_entity_poly.entity_id
_entity_poly.type
_entity_poly.pdbx_seq_one_letter_code
_entity_poly.pdbx_strand_id
1 'polypeptide(L)'
;MATHLAAVATGKGQPLVVQSRRTPAPGPDELLVQVKAVGLNPADHIVRDQGLFIRSYPTVLGFDISGLVLEVGDNVRQRTAPDETTPVFQAGITRIAALAARVPLPANGLSWVQAATLPVAAAVPLNAWDMMGVPRLESTQYTGRKEQREALLIWGASSSVGTMGVQSAALQKLHPNSPTGAVYATCGVANKAYVSSLGADRVFDYNDAGVVDDVVAAAKEDGLVIRHCFLAMGQLSACQGILQAFVGDGPAARVSEAKIASAPPLPQPMREVEGVETVMVMPAMADEANRLRQFEYWMGTWLKEKLAEDVIRPSPEARVVGFCFFLSLLLGLHSSRLQQDIATGGMSTMNGDDIDGVQLKQPQEAVASINNVPSAGEMSNGASGGFDRPMEDPAQALQALSKYPQKDGISVHALMDAEKQGGLTYNDFLLLPGHIGFPAATVDLTSKLTRNISIKTPFTSSPMDTVTEHNMAIHMALLGGVGVIHHNCSVEEQANMVRMVKRFENGFITDPICLKPSTTVAEARELKEKWGFGGFPVTENGTLRSKLVGIVTPRDTQFHTNASSPVTEIMSKDLVTAKEGISLNEANTILSKSKKGKLPIVDDQGNLISLLSRSDLMKNLHFPLASKVPGTKQLLSAAAIGTRENDKERLRALVEAGLDIVVLDSSQGNSIYQLDMIRWIKKTFPKVEVIGGNVVTRDQAAPLIAAGVDGLRIGMGAGSACITQEVMAVGRPQATSVFRVAEFAARFGVPCIADGGIQNVGHIVKAITLGASTIMMGGLLAATTESPGACVVGGDGQLRKTYRGMGSIDAMEDKKAGGSGDADKSANTAKNAGTARYFSEGDKLLVAQGVSGSVLDRGSVTKFLPYLMAGVQHSLQDVGVQSVTALQKGVLAGDVRFEFRTASAQAEGGIQGMIGVEKKLYS
;
A
#
# COMPACT_ATOMS: atom_id res chain seq x y z
N MET A 1 13.88 33.63 23.49
CA MET A 1 14.23 32.97 24.78
C MET A 1 14.99 31.69 24.48
N ALA A 2 16.05 31.34 25.23
CA ALA A 2 16.82 30.12 24.97
C ALA A 2 16.16 28.83 25.54
N THR A 3 15.37 28.95 26.61
CA THR A 3 14.66 27.84 27.26
C THR A 3 13.28 28.27 27.78
N HIS A 4 12.36 27.32 27.95
CA HIS A 4 11.02 27.49 28.55
C HIS A 4 10.69 26.29 29.47
N LEU A 5 9.68 26.44 30.34
CA LEU A 5 9.18 25.34 31.16
C LEU A 5 8.09 24.58 30.39
N ALA A 6 8.09 23.25 30.48
CA ALA A 6 7.06 22.42 29.87
C ALA A 6 6.59 21.32 30.84
N ALA A 7 5.28 21.05 30.86
CA ALA A 7 4.72 19.87 31.50
C ALA A 7 4.86 18.67 30.56
N VAL A 8 5.60 17.66 30.97
CA VAL A 8 6.05 16.56 30.12
C VAL A 8 5.57 15.23 30.66
N ALA A 9 4.88 14.47 29.82
CA ALA A 9 4.65 13.05 30.08
C ALA A 9 5.95 12.30 29.83
N THR A 10 6.49 11.65 30.86
CA THR A 10 7.76 10.90 30.80
C THR A 10 7.56 9.43 30.40
N GLY A 11 6.32 8.94 30.46
CA GLY A 11 5.95 7.58 30.08
C GLY A 11 4.42 7.41 30.07
N LYS A 12 3.95 6.28 29.53
CA LYS A 12 2.51 5.94 29.50
C LYS A 12 1.96 5.83 30.92
N GLY A 13 0.85 6.53 31.18
CA GLY A 13 0.20 6.61 32.50
C GLY A 13 1.01 7.31 33.59
N GLN A 14 2.18 7.88 33.27
CA GLN A 14 2.99 8.59 34.26
C GLN A 14 2.45 10.01 34.49
N PRO A 15 2.55 10.54 35.73
CA PRO A 15 2.25 11.94 36.01
C PRO A 15 3.08 12.89 35.13
N LEU A 16 2.52 14.07 34.83
CA LEU A 16 3.25 15.12 34.13
C LEU A 16 4.36 15.67 35.03
N VAL A 17 5.57 15.79 34.51
CA VAL A 17 6.72 16.40 35.18
C VAL A 17 7.03 17.74 34.53
N VAL A 18 7.13 18.80 35.33
CA VAL A 18 7.55 20.12 34.83
C VAL A 18 9.07 20.12 34.71
N GLN A 19 9.58 20.42 33.50
CA GLN A 19 11.02 20.52 33.26
C GLN A 19 11.36 21.67 32.30
N SER A 20 12.56 22.22 32.45
CA SER A 20 13.11 23.22 31.53
C SER A 20 13.53 22.55 30.22
N ARG A 21 13.18 23.15 29.09
CA ARG A 21 13.49 22.67 27.73
C ARG A 21 14.02 23.81 26.89
N ARG A 22 14.84 23.51 25.89
CA ARG A 22 15.23 24.51 24.88
C ARG A 22 13.99 24.99 24.14
N THR A 23 13.90 26.30 23.95
CA THR A 23 12.88 26.90 23.09
C THR A 23 13.29 26.67 21.64
N PRO A 24 12.51 25.89 20.88
CA PRO A 24 12.82 25.62 19.48
C PRO A 24 12.52 26.82 18.58
N ALA A 25 13.22 26.92 17.45
CA ALA A 25 12.84 27.79 16.34
C ALA A 25 11.72 27.13 15.52
N PRO A 26 10.68 27.87 15.07
CA PRO A 26 9.63 27.29 14.24
C PRO A 26 10.17 26.96 12.85
N GLY A 27 9.86 25.76 12.35
CA GLY A 27 10.10 25.40 10.94
C GLY A 27 9.20 26.18 9.97
N PRO A 28 9.38 26.03 8.64
CA PRO A 28 8.66 26.80 7.63
C PRO A 28 7.13 26.75 7.73
N ASP A 29 6.56 25.66 8.24
CA ASP A 29 5.12 25.47 8.37
C ASP A 29 4.63 25.52 9.83
N GLU A 30 5.42 26.10 10.75
CA GLU A 30 5.16 26.10 12.18
C GLU A 30 5.01 27.51 12.75
N LEU A 31 4.39 27.59 13.94
CA LEU A 31 4.39 28.79 14.76
C LEU A 31 5.14 28.55 16.07
N LEU A 32 5.85 29.58 16.52
CA LEU A 32 6.31 29.65 17.90
C LEU A 32 5.28 30.45 18.71
N VAL A 33 4.58 29.78 19.62
CA VAL A 33 3.56 30.43 20.45
C VAL A 33 4.03 30.54 21.90
N GLN A 34 4.03 31.75 22.44
CA GLN A 34 4.10 32.00 23.86
C GLN A 34 2.74 31.71 24.50
N VAL A 35 2.60 30.54 25.08
CA VAL A 35 1.36 30.06 25.70
C VAL A 35 1.03 30.91 26.94
N LYS A 36 -0.19 31.45 26.97
CA LYS A 36 -0.75 32.23 28.07
C LYS A 36 -1.74 31.41 28.90
N ALA A 37 -2.49 30.51 28.27
CA ALA A 37 -3.36 29.57 28.95
C ALA A 37 -3.39 28.21 28.24
N VAL A 38 -3.62 27.14 29.02
CA VAL A 38 -3.78 25.76 28.54
C VAL A 38 -5.11 25.24 29.06
N GLY A 39 -5.92 24.66 28.18
CA GLY A 39 -7.12 23.92 28.56
C GLY A 39 -6.76 22.47 28.89
N LEU A 40 -7.10 22.03 30.11
CA LEU A 40 -6.96 20.62 30.51
C LEU A 40 -8.27 19.89 30.25
N ASN A 41 -8.30 19.07 29.22
CA ASN A 41 -9.47 18.33 28.79
C ASN A 41 -9.47 16.88 29.28
N PRO A 42 -10.64 16.22 29.30
CA PRO A 42 -10.68 14.79 29.50
C PRO A 42 -9.80 14.00 28.51
N ALA A 43 -9.68 14.50 27.28
CA ALA A 43 -8.82 13.92 26.26
C ALA A 43 -7.33 13.89 26.67
N ASP A 44 -6.84 14.89 27.40
CA ASP A 44 -5.43 14.95 27.82
C ASP A 44 -5.07 13.82 28.78
N HIS A 45 -5.95 13.50 29.74
CA HIS A 45 -5.70 12.37 30.64
C HIS A 45 -5.93 11.02 29.96
N ILE A 46 -6.91 10.89 29.07
CA ILE A 46 -7.13 9.66 28.28
C ILE A 46 -5.88 9.35 27.44
N VAL A 47 -5.34 10.35 26.74
CA VAL A 47 -4.11 10.22 25.94
C VAL A 47 -2.90 9.87 26.80
N ARG A 48 -2.74 10.53 27.95
CA ARG A 48 -1.67 10.22 28.90
C ARG A 48 -1.75 8.78 29.40
N ASP A 49 -2.93 8.35 29.85
CA ASP A 49 -3.13 7.08 30.54
C ASP A 49 -3.11 5.89 29.57
N GLN A 50 -3.72 6.05 28.40
CA GLN A 50 -3.80 4.98 27.40
C GLN A 50 -2.61 4.98 26.42
N GLY A 51 -1.83 6.06 26.38
CA GLY A 51 -0.76 6.25 25.38
C GLY A 51 -1.29 6.47 23.97
N LEU A 52 -2.58 6.78 23.83
CA LEU A 52 -3.26 6.95 22.55
C LEU A 52 -2.69 8.19 21.84
N PHE A 53 -2.29 8.06 20.57
CA PHE A 53 -1.67 9.14 19.76
C PHE A 53 -0.26 9.60 20.19
N ILE A 54 0.39 8.96 21.17
CA ILE A 54 1.77 9.28 21.58
C ILE A 54 2.75 8.32 20.88
N ARG A 55 3.69 8.86 20.10
CA ARG A 55 4.69 8.06 19.38
C ARG A 55 5.95 7.77 20.19
N SER A 56 6.32 8.70 21.08
CA SER A 56 7.54 8.60 21.89
C SER A 56 7.40 9.45 23.15
N TYR A 57 8.02 9.00 24.24
CA TYR A 57 8.21 9.79 25.46
C TYR A 57 9.68 10.20 25.59
N PRO A 58 10.02 11.32 26.25
CA PRO A 58 9.12 12.31 26.85
C PRO A 58 8.35 13.14 25.80
N THR A 59 7.06 13.42 26.04
CA THR A 59 6.23 14.26 25.17
C THR A 59 5.53 15.36 25.96
N VAL A 60 5.29 16.51 25.33
CA VAL A 60 4.37 17.53 25.86
C VAL A 60 2.96 17.13 25.44
N LEU A 61 2.01 17.21 26.36
CA LEU A 61 0.60 16.98 26.12
C LEU A 61 -0.14 18.32 26.16
N GLY A 62 -1.27 18.40 25.49
CA GLY A 62 -2.10 19.61 25.45
C GLY A 62 -2.91 19.66 24.16
N PHE A 63 -4.23 19.69 24.31
CA PHE A 63 -5.15 19.81 23.19
C PHE A 63 -5.62 21.24 22.96
N ASP A 64 -5.72 22.04 24.02
CA ASP A 64 -6.15 23.42 23.89
C ASP A 64 -5.11 24.36 24.47
N ILE A 65 -4.68 25.33 23.67
CA ILE A 65 -3.81 26.41 24.12
C ILE A 65 -4.30 27.75 23.55
N SER A 66 -3.99 28.82 24.27
CA SER A 66 -4.06 30.18 23.77
C SER A 66 -2.78 30.93 24.11
N GLY A 67 -2.32 31.81 23.21
CA GLY A 67 -1.06 32.51 23.42
C GLY A 67 -0.73 33.54 22.35
N LEU A 68 0.43 34.17 22.52
CA LEU A 68 0.97 35.13 21.55
C LEU A 68 1.85 34.42 20.54
N VAL A 69 1.66 34.69 19.26
CA VAL A 69 2.56 34.20 18.21
C VAL A 69 3.82 35.06 18.23
N LEU A 70 4.96 34.45 18.57
CA LEU A 70 6.26 35.13 18.63
C LEU A 70 6.98 35.09 17.28
N GLU A 71 6.93 33.95 16.60
CA GLU A 71 7.59 33.73 15.31
C GLU A 71 6.72 32.83 14.41
N VAL A 72 6.86 33.02 13.10
CA VAL A 72 6.04 32.40 12.05
C VAL A 72 6.96 31.83 10.98
N GLY A 73 6.80 30.56 10.62
CA GLY A 73 7.53 29.95 9.51
C GLY A 73 7.14 30.46 8.12
N ASP A 74 8.05 30.37 7.15
CA ASP A 74 7.95 30.95 5.81
C ASP A 74 6.74 30.51 4.96
N ASN A 75 6.25 29.29 5.15
CA ASN A 75 5.10 28.71 4.43
C ASN A 75 3.74 29.03 5.10
N VAL A 76 3.75 29.64 6.28
CA VAL A 76 2.52 30.06 6.97
C VAL A 76 2.00 31.35 6.32
N ARG A 77 1.03 31.22 5.40
CA ARG A 77 0.36 32.35 4.73
C ARG A 77 -0.09 33.43 5.74
N GLN A 78 0.59 34.57 5.80
CA GLN A 78 0.15 35.76 6.54
C GLN A 78 -1.14 36.30 5.92
N ARG A 79 -2.22 36.39 6.72
CA ARG A 79 -3.44 37.13 6.31
C ARG A 79 -3.73 38.38 7.14
N THR A 80 -2.94 38.68 8.17
CA THR A 80 -2.97 39.96 8.89
C THR A 80 -1.60 40.21 9.52
N ALA A 81 -1.13 41.46 9.47
CA ALA A 81 0.05 41.88 10.21
C ALA A 81 -0.13 41.58 11.72
N PRO A 82 0.94 41.24 12.44
CA PRO A 82 0.87 40.98 13.88
C PRO A 82 0.54 42.30 14.60
N ASP A 83 -0.72 42.48 15.03
CA ASP A 83 -0.95 43.30 16.21
C ASP A 83 -0.58 42.48 17.44
N GLU A 84 0.13 43.08 18.38
CA GLU A 84 0.70 42.39 19.55
C GLU A 84 -0.36 42.04 20.62
N THR A 85 -1.66 42.20 20.33
CA THR A 85 -2.73 42.17 21.35
C THR A 85 -3.85 41.16 21.10
N THR A 86 -3.93 40.56 19.91
CA THR A 86 -5.03 39.66 19.54
C THR A 86 -4.78 38.21 20.02
N PRO A 87 -5.71 37.59 20.78
CA PRO A 87 -5.59 36.19 21.18
C PRO A 87 -5.64 35.23 19.99
N VAL A 88 -4.66 34.31 19.92
CA VAL A 88 -4.62 33.22 18.95
C VAL A 88 -4.76 31.89 19.69
N PHE A 89 -5.57 30.97 19.16
CA PHE A 89 -5.77 29.63 19.74
C PHE A 89 -5.30 28.52 18.80
N GLN A 90 -4.99 27.34 19.35
CA GLN A 90 -4.68 26.14 18.58
C GLN A 90 -5.38 24.89 19.12
N ALA A 91 -6.00 24.10 18.24
CA ALA A 91 -6.56 22.78 18.59
C ALA A 91 -5.53 21.65 18.40
N GLY A 92 -5.49 20.69 19.33
CA GLY A 92 -4.85 19.37 19.24
C GLY A 92 -5.86 18.30 18.81
N ILE A 93 -5.51 17.09 18.35
CA ILE A 93 -4.51 16.08 18.79
C ILE A 93 -3.40 15.97 17.75
N THR A 94 -2.22 15.47 18.11
CA THR A 94 -0.95 15.25 17.36
C THR A 94 -1.03 14.67 15.92
N ARG A 95 -1.89 15.21 15.05
CA ARG A 95 -2.17 14.90 13.64
C ARG A 95 -3.11 15.92 12.95
N ILE A 96 -3.70 16.89 13.66
CA ILE A 96 -4.36 18.07 13.04
C ILE A 96 -3.69 19.38 13.49
N ALA A 97 -2.37 19.40 13.57
CA ALA A 97 -1.61 20.54 14.11
C ALA A 97 -1.16 21.53 13.02
N ALA A 98 -1.99 21.76 12.00
CA ALA A 98 -1.59 22.57 10.85
C ALA A 98 -2.22 23.96 10.78
N LEU A 99 -3.36 24.18 11.41
CA LEU A 99 -4.23 25.22 10.86
C LEU A 99 -5.12 26.01 11.81
N ALA A 100 -5.08 25.74 13.11
CA ALA A 100 -5.62 26.70 14.07
C ALA A 100 -4.70 27.93 14.26
N ALA A 101 -3.45 27.84 13.80
CA ALA A 101 -2.52 28.96 13.58
C ALA A 101 -3.05 30.10 12.67
N ARG A 102 -4.20 29.93 12.01
CA ARG A 102 -4.75 30.90 11.04
C ARG A 102 -6.01 31.64 11.50
N VAL A 103 -6.40 31.53 12.77
CA VAL A 103 -7.64 32.13 13.27
C VAL A 103 -7.38 33.13 14.39
N PRO A 104 -7.08 34.40 14.08
CA PRO A 104 -7.24 35.45 15.06
C PRO A 104 -8.73 35.52 15.44
N LEU A 105 -9.03 35.26 16.71
CA LEU A 105 -10.36 35.52 17.25
C LEU A 105 -10.58 37.04 17.35
N PRO A 106 -11.83 37.51 17.32
CA PRO A 106 -12.10 38.92 17.53
C PRO A 106 -11.55 39.35 18.90
N ALA A 107 -10.75 40.41 18.96
CA ALA A 107 -10.17 40.96 20.19
C ALA A 107 -11.21 41.54 21.18
N ASN A 108 -12.51 41.37 20.90
CA ASN A 108 -13.62 41.92 21.68
C ASN A 108 -13.78 41.17 23.02
N GLY A 109 -12.85 41.38 23.96
CA GLY A 109 -13.03 41.06 25.39
C GLY A 109 -12.80 39.61 25.82
N LEU A 110 -12.33 38.72 24.94
CA LEU A 110 -11.99 37.34 25.31
C LEU A 110 -10.67 37.27 26.10
N SER A 111 -10.72 36.70 27.30
CA SER A 111 -9.51 36.37 28.05
C SER A 111 -8.75 35.19 27.45
N TRP A 112 -7.44 35.09 27.73
CA TRP A 112 -6.62 33.93 27.36
C TRP A 112 -7.23 32.61 27.82
N VAL A 113 -7.79 32.59 29.03
CA VAL A 113 -8.44 31.41 29.61
C VAL A 113 -9.67 31.02 28.80
N GLN A 114 -10.55 31.97 28.47
CA GLN A 114 -11.72 31.70 27.63
C GLN A 114 -11.32 31.21 26.24
N ALA A 115 -10.30 31.83 25.61
CA ALA A 115 -9.80 31.40 24.31
C ALA A 115 -9.27 29.96 24.32
N ALA A 116 -8.62 29.55 25.42
CA ALA A 116 -8.11 28.18 25.60
C ALA A 116 -9.21 27.13 25.90
N THR A 117 -10.50 27.50 25.95
CA THR A 117 -11.60 26.51 26.12
C THR A 117 -12.28 26.16 24.80
N LEU A 118 -12.08 26.95 23.76
CA LEU A 118 -12.83 26.86 22.50
C LEU A 118 -12.44 25.70 21.55
N PRO A 119 -11.16 25.28 21.42
CA PRO A 119 -10.78 24.42 20.29
C PRO A 119 -11.41 23.01 20.35
N VAL A 120 -11.20 22.26 21.44
CA VAL A 120 -11.89 20.98 21.65
C VAL A 120 -13.40 21.17 21.79
N ALA A 121 -13.84 22.23 22.50
CA ALA A 121 -15.26 22.50 22.70
C ALA A 121 -16.04 22.64 21.39
N ALA A 122 -15.48 23.30 20.38
CA ALA A 122 -16.09 23.46 19.05
C ALA A 122 -15.93 22.22 18.18
N ALA A 123 -14.72 21.65 18.11
CA ALA A 123 -14.42 20.57 17.17
C ALA A 123 -15.24 19.31 17.47
N VAL A 124 -15.42 18.94 18.74
CA VAL A 124 -16.09 17.68 19.11
C VAL A 124 -17.57 17.63 18.70
N PRO A 125 -18.45 18.58 19.07
CA PRO A 125 -19.85 18.55 18.65
C PRO A 125 -20.01 18.74 17.14
N LEU A 126 -19.17 19.52 16.47
CA LEU A 126 -19.24 19.68 15.01
C LEU A 126 -18.92 18.37 14.26
N ASN A 127 -17.94 17.60 14.74
CA ASN A 127 -17.70 16.25 14.22
C ASN A 127 -18.86 15.28 14.57
N ALA A 128 -19.46 15.42 15.75
CA ALA A 128 -20.62 14.62 16.15
C ALA A 128 -21.81 14.83 15.19
N TRP A 129 -22.08 16.08 14.78
CA TRP A 129 -23.11 16.40 13.80
C TRP A 129 -22.88 15.72 12.45
N ASP A 130 -21.65 15.79 11.93
CA ASP A 130 -21.29 15.12 10.68
C ASP A 130 -21.46 13.59 10.76
N MET A 131 -20.99 12.97 11.84
CA MET A 131 -21.08 11.52 12.03
C MET A 131 -22.54 11.04 12.16
N MET A 132 -23.40 11.86 12.76
CA MET A 132 -24.83 11.59 12.86
C MET A 132 -25.61 11.96 11.58
N GLY A 133 -24.95 12.56 10.57
CA GLY A 133 -25.62 13.01 9.35
C GLY A 133 -26.54 14.22 9.55
N VAL A 134 -26.35 14.98 10.63
CA VAL A 134 -27.08 16.23 10.88
C VAL A 134 -26.61 17.27 9.84
N PRO A 135 -27.54 17.90 9.09
CA PRO A 135 -27.16 18.82 8.02
C PRO A 135 -26.25 19.95 8.49
N ARG A 136 -25.27 20.32 7.66
CA ARG A 136 -24.40 21.46 7.94
C ARG A 136 -25.16 22.78 7.75
N LEU A 137 -24.87 23.74 8.62
CA LEU A 137 -25.49 25.07 8.63
C LEU A 137 -25.22 25.90 7.36
N GLU A 138 -24.27 25.50 6.51
CA GLU A 138 -23.89 26.21 5.26
C GLU A 138 -24.42 25.54 3.98
N SER A 139 -25.14 24.42 4.08
CA SER A 139 -25.60 23.71 2.89
C SER A 139 -26.55 24.60 2.06
N THR A 140 -26.04 25.13 0.94
CA THR A 140 -26.81 25.91 -0.05
C THR A 140 -27.75 25.04 -0.89
N GLN A 141 -27.68 23.71 -0.74
CA GLN A 141 -28.66 22.80 -1.32
C GLN A 141 -30.02 23.00 -0.63
N TYR A 142 -30.86 23.81 -1.26
CA TYR A 142 -32.26 23.96 -0.88
C TYR A 142 -33.02 22.67 -1.20
N THR A 143 -33.32 21.88 -0.18
CA THR A 143 -34.15 20.66 -0.32
C THR A 143 -35.63 20.91 0.02
N GLY A 144 -36.05 22.18 0.13
CA GLY A 144 -37.34 22.59 0.70
C GLY A 144 -37.32 22.69 2.22
N ARG A 145 -38.21 23.53 2.80
CA ARG A 145 -38.40 23.63 4.26
C ARG A 145 -38.82 22.26 4.80
N LYS A 146 -37.99 21.68 5.67
CA LYS A 146 -38.37 20.48 6.43
C LYS A 146 -39.22 20.90 7.62
N GLU A 147 -40.24 20.11 7.94
CA GLU A 147 -40.97 20.29 9.20
C GLU A 147 -40.04 19.95 10.37
N GLN A 148 -39.95 20.86 11.33
CA GLN A 148 -39.08 20.76 12.49
C GLN A 148 -39.71 19.84 13.55
N ARG A 149 -39.56 18.52 13.34
CA ARG A 149 -40.18 17.48 14.18
C ARG A 149 -39.20 16.76 15.11
N GLU A 150 -37.92 17.12 15.10
CA GLU A 150 -36.88 16.45 15.88
C GLU A 150 -36.39 17.29 17.05
N ALA A 151 -36.16 16.68 18.20
CA ALA A 151 -35.40 17.27 19.29
C ALA A 151 -33.97 16.71 19.28
N LEU A 152 -32.96 17.59 19.24
CA LEU A 152 -31.56 17.19 19.42
C LEU A 152 -31.26 17.07 20.91
N LEU A 153 -30.82 15.90 21.36
CA LEU A 153 -30.49 15.64 22.76
C LEU A 153 -29.00 15.85 23.03
N ILE A 154 -28.67 16.69 24.01
CA ILE A 154 -27.31 16.92 24.50
C ILE A 154 -27.18 16.37 25.92
N TRP A 155 -26.48 15.25 26.07
CA TRP A 155 -26.24 14.67 27.40
C TRP A 155 -24.97 15.20 28.02
N GLY A 156 -25.04 15.74 29.24
CA GLY A 156 -23.88 16.36 29.91
C GLY A 156 -23.58 17.77 29.40
N ALA A 157 -24.63 18.56 29.20
CA ALA A 157 -24.63 19.87 28.54
C ALA A 157 -23.83 20.97 29.29
N SER A 158 -23.54 20.81 30.58
CA SER A 158 -22.71 21.76 31.33
C SER A 158 -21.20 21.49 31.21
N SER A 159 -20.78 20.51 30.43
CA SER A 159 -19.36 20.27 30.11
C SER A 159 -18.85 21.20 29.02
N SER A 160 -17.52 21.33 28.86
CA SER A 160 -16.91 22.17 27.82
C SER A 160 -17.49 21.90 26.42
N VAL A 161 -17.43 20.64 25.95
CA VAL A 161 -18.00 20.23 24.66
C VAL A 161 -19.53 20.24 24.66
N GLY A 162 -20.17 20.01 25.81
CA GLY A 162 -21.62 20.04 25.96
C GLY A 162 -22.22 21.43 25.79
N THR A 163 -21.61 22.46 26.37
CA THR A 163 -22.06 23.86 26.26
C THR A 163 -22.02 24.35 24.82
N MET A 164 -20.99 23.96 24.06
CA MET A 164 -20.89 24.24 22.63
C MET A 164 -21.85 23.36 21.80
N GLY A 165 -22.10 22.12 22.24
CA GLY A 165 -23.15 21.26 21.70
C GLY A 165 -24.53 21.92 21.76
N VAL A 166 -24.90 22.51 22.90
CA VAL A 166 -26.17 23.25 23.07
C VAL A 166 -26.23 24.46 22.12
N GLN A 167 -25.19 25.29 22.10
CA GLN A 167 -25.17 26.50 21.28
C GLN A 167 -25.20 26.19 19.78
N SER A 168 -24.45 25.19 19.32
CA SER A 168 -24.48 24.75 17.91
C SER A 168 -25.81 24.08 17.53
N ALA A 169 -26.44 23.32 18.44
CA ALA A 169 -27.78 22.77 18.24
C ALA A 169 -28.86 23.86 18.21
N ALA A 170 -28.73 24.93 19.01
CA ALA A 170 -29.63 26.07 18.97
C ALA A 170 -29.56 26.79 17.61
N LEU A 171 -28.37 26.85 17.00
CA LEU A 171 -28.21 27.35 15.62
C LEU A 171 -28.81 26.40 14.58
N GLN A 172 -28.73 25.08 14.80
CA GLN A 172 -29.43 24.10 13.95
C GLN A 172 -30.93 24.30 13.95
N LYS A 173 -31.54 24.67 15.09
CA LYS A 173 -32.97 24.99 15.17
C LYS A 173 -33.35 26.22 14.32
N LEU A 174 -32.45 27.17 14.15
CA LEU A 174 -32.69 28.39 13.35
C LEU A 174 -32.50 28.18 11.84
N HIS A 175 -31.90 27.06 11.43
CA HIS A 175 -31.59 26.82 10.03
C HIS A 175 -32.81 26.32 9.23
N PRO A 176 -33.20 26.96 8.11
CA PRO A 176 -34.45 26.68 7.38
C PRO A 176 -34.62 25.24 6.86
N ASN A 177 -33.52 24.53 6.67
CA ASN A 177 -33.52 23.14 6.16
C ASN A 177 -33.23 22.10 7.25
N SER A 178 -33.15 22.51 8.51
CA SER A 178 -32.91 21.61 9.64
C SER A 178 -34.21 20.97 10.11
N PRO A 179 -34.21 19.65 10.41
CA PRO A 179 -35.35 18.97 11.02
C PRO A 179 -35.47 19.27 12.53
N THR A 180 -34.51 20.00 13.12
CA THR A 180 -34.45 20.28 14.55
C THR A 180 -35.47 21.36 14.93
N GLY A 181 -36.43 21.00 15.79
CA GLY A 181 -37.42 21.92 16.37
C GLY A 181 -37.15 22.29 17.82
N ALA A 182 -36.38 21.47 18.56
CA ALA A 182 -35.98 21.78 19.93
C ALA A 182 -34.59 21.25 20.27
N VAL A 183 -33.97 21.87 21.28
CA VAL A 183 -32.72 21.43 21.90
C VAL A 183 -33.02 20.97 23.31
N TYR A 184 -32.88 19.67 23.55
CA TYR A 184 -33.03 19.09 24.88
C TYR A 184 -31.66 18.86 25.48
N ALA A 185 -31.48 19.19 26.75
CA ALA A 185 -30.19 19.12 27.41
C ALA A 185 -30.29 18.47 28.79
N THR A 186 -29.22 17.79 29.22
CA THR A 186 -29.12 17.28 30.59
C THR A 186 -27.90 17.86 31.31
N CYS A 187 -28.08 18.29 32.56
CA CYS A 187 -26.99 18.77 33.42
C CYS A 187 -27.37 18.62 34.90
N GLY A 188 -26.42 18.72 35.82
CA GLY A 188 -26.77 18.81 37.24
C GLY A 188 -27.66 20.02 37.55
N VAL A 189 -28.50 19.93 38.59
CA VAL A 189 -29.50 20.96 38.96
C VAL A 189 -28.93 22.38 38.99
N ALA A 190 -27.74 22.56 39.56
CA ALA A 190 -27.10 23.86 39.71
C ALA A 190 -26.84 24.59 38.37
N ASN A 191 -26.72 23.83 37.27
CA ASN A 191 -26.36 24.36 35.95
C ASN A 191 -27.57 24.57 35.03
N LYS A 192 -28.80 24.26 35.48
CA LYS A 192 -29.99 24.32 34.61
C LYS A 192 -30.20 25.71 34.00
N ALA A 193 -30.15 26.76 34.83
CA ALA A 193 -30.34 28.14 34.37
C ALA A 193 -29.26 28.55 33.35
N TYR A 194 -28.02 28.15 33.58
CA TYR A 194 -26.92 28.42 32.66
C TYR A 194 -27.12 27.69 31.32
N VAL A 195 -27.40 26.39 31.34
CA VAL A 195 -27.64 25.60 30.12
C VAL A 195 -28.85 26.12 29.33
N SER A 196 -29.93 26.52 30.00
CA SER A 196 -31.07 27.19 29.35
C SER A 196 -30.64 28.50 28.66
N SER A 197 -29.79 29.30 29.31
CA SER A 197 -29.30 30.56 28.72
C SER A 197 -28.45 30.38 27.45
N LEU A 198 -27.93 29.17 27.20
CA LEU A 198 -27.18 28.82 25.99
C LEU A 198 -28.07 28.42 24.80
N GLY A 199 -29.39 28.34 24.99
CA GLY A 199 -30.34 28.00 23.92
C GLY A 199 -30.99 26.61 24.04
N ALA A 200 -30.85 25.92 25.18
CA ALA A 200 -31.61 24.71 25.46
C ALA A 200 -33.08 25.04 25.78
N ASP A 201 -34.01 24.39 25.10
CA ASP A 201 -35.45 24.59 25.26
C ASP A 201 -35.99 23.86 26.51
N ARG A 202 -35.49 22.65 26.78
CA ARG A 202 -35.78 21.88 28.00
C ARG A 202 -34.49 21.36 28.62
N VAL A 203 -34.36 21.51 29.95
CA VAL A 203 -33.16 21.09 30.68
C VAL A 203 -33.53 20.16 31.84
N PHE A 204 -32.98 18.94 31.80
CA PHE A 204 -33.27 17.87 32.74
C PHE A 204 -32.08 17.61 33.67
N ASP A 205 -32.35 17.10 34.88
CA ASP A 205 -31.27 16.69 35.78
C ASP A 205 -30.84 15.26 35.48
N TYR A 206 -29.61 15.05 35.00
CA TYR A 206 -29.12 13.70 34.71
C TYR A 206 -28.95 12.82 35.95
N ASN A 207 -29.00 13.41 37.15
CA ASN A 207 -28.94 12.66 38.42
C ASN A 207 -30.31 12.18 38.88
N ASP A 208 -31.39 12.65 38.26
CA ASP A 208 -32.73 12.16 38.57
C ASP A 208 -32.89 10.73 38.07
N ALA A 209 -33.41 9.85 38.92
CA ALA A 209 -33.68 8.47 38.56
C ALA A 209 -34.75 8.36 37.45
N GLY A 210 -35.66 9.33 37.38
CA GLY A 210 -36.73 9.40 36.37
C GLY A 210 -36.34 10.09 35.05
N VAL A 211 -35.09 10.57 34.91
CA VAL A 211 -34.71 11.48 33.81
C VAL A 211 -34.98 10.91 32.41
N VAL A 212 -34.84 9.61 32.20
CA VAL A 212 -35.10 8.95 30.91
C VAL A 212 -36.57 9.09 30.53
N ASP A 213 -37.47 8.78 31.47
CA ASP A 213 -38.91 8.84 31.24
C ASP A 213 -39.38 10.29 31.09
N ASP A 214 -38.81 11.22 31.86
CA ASP A 214 -39.13 12.65 31.79
C ASP A 214 -38.75 13.26 30.43
N VAL A 215 -37.56 12.91 29.90
CA VAL A 215 -37.11 13.36 28.58
C VAL A 215 -38.02 12.82 27.47
N VAL A 216 -38.39 11.53 27.55
CA VAL A 216 -39.28 10.88 26.58
C VAL A 216 -40.69 11.48 26.64
N ALA A 217 -41.23 11.71 27.84
CA ALA A 217 -42.54 12.30 28.06
C ALA A 217 -42.59 13.74 27.50
N ALA A 218 -41.57 14.54 27.78
CA ALA A 218 -41.46 15.89 27.26
C ALA A 218 -41.43 15.95 25.73
N ALA A 219 -40.65 15.07 25.08
CA ALA A 219 -40.62 15.00 23.62
C ALA A 219 -41.98 14.61 23.02
N LYS A 220 -42.68 13.67 23.66
CA LYS A 220 -44.04 13.27 23.25
C LYS A 220 -45.06 14.40 23.43
N GLU A 221 -44.98 15.14 24.53
CA GLU A 221 -45.81 16.32 24.82
C GLU A 221 -45.60 17.41 23.76
N ASP A 222 -44.35 17.68 23.40
CA ASP A 222 -43.98 18.66 22.37
C ASP A 222 -44.26 18.16 20.94
N GLY A 223 -44.71 16.91 20.77
CA GLY A 223 -44.97 16.28 19.47
C GLY A 223 -43.70 15.96 18.67
N LEU A 224 -42.54 15.96 19.32
CA LEU A 224 -41.21 15.79 18.75
C LEU A 224 -40.71 14.34 18.90
N VAL A 225 -39.66 14.00 18.15
CA VAL A 225 -38.94 12.73 18.24
C VAL A 225 -37.46 12.97 18.53
N ILE A 226 -36.84 12.10 19.32
CA ILE A 226 -35.40 12.18 19.59
C ILE A 226 -34.68 11.11 18.75
N ARG A 227 -34.09 11.53 17.63
CA ARG A 227 -33.32 10.66 16.72
C ARG A 227 -31.81 10.71 16.98
N HIS A 228 -31.31 11.86 17.43
CA HIS A 228 -29.88 12.12 17.56
C HIS A 228 -29.55 12.54 18.99
N CYS A 229 -28.51 11.92 19.56
CA CYS A 229 -27.97 12.29 20.86
C CYS A 229 -26.46 12.56 20.76
N PHE A 230 -26.04 13.74 21.19
CA PHE A 230 -24.65 14.03 21.47
C PHE A 230 -24.36 13.75 22.95
N LEU A 231 -23.60 12.69 23.20
CA LEU A 231 -23.18 12.27 24.53
C LEU A 231 -21.84 12.92 24.88
N ALA A 232 -21.89 14.07 25.54
CA ALA A 232 -20.69 14.82 25.94
C ALA A 232 -19.96 14.16 27.12
N MET A 233 -20.69 13.50 28.02
CA MET A 233 -20.17 12.89 29.25
C MET A 233 -20.97 11.64 29.64
N GLY A 234 -20.31 10.52 29.93
CA GLY A 234 -20.89 9.44 30.75
C GLY A 234 -22.11 8.71 30.19
N GLN A 235 -23.21 8.66 30.96
CA GLN A 235 -24.31 7.67 30.98
C GLN A 235 -24.89 7.21 29.62
N LEU A 236 -24.15 6.38 28.89
CA LEU A 236 -24.55 5.83 27.58
C LEU A 236 -25.88 5.06 27.63
N SER A 237 -26.09 4.26 28.67
CA SER A 237 -27.31 3.45 28.82
C SER A 237 -28.58 4.30 28.91
N ALA A 238 -28.50 5.47 29.56
CA ALA A 238 -29.63 6.40 29.64
C ALA A 238 -29.94 7.01 28.26
N CYS A 239 -28.92 7.39 27.50
CA CYS A 239 -29.08 7.90 26.14
C CYS A 239 -29.67 6.84 25.20
N GLN A 240 -29.20 5.60 25.29
CA GLN A 240 -29.74 4.48 24.53
C GLN A 240 -31.22 4.23 24.86
N GLY A 241 -31.59 4.28 26.15
CA GLY A 241 -32.99 4.12 26.58
C GLY A 241 -33.92 5.21 26.03
N ILE A 242 -33.46 6.47 26.01
CA ILE A 242 -34.23 7.59 25.45
C ILE A 242 -34.47 7.41 23.95
N LEU A 243 -33.42 7.10 23.17
CA LEU A 243 -33.55 6.94 21.71
C LEU A 243 -34.38 5.72 21.34
N GLN A 244 -34.22 4.61 22.07
CA GLN A 244 -34.99 3.38 21.85
C GLN A 244 -36.50 3.63 21.97
N ALA A 245 -36.93 4.57 22.81
CA ALA A 245 -38.35 4.89 22.96
C ALA A 245 -39.01 5.49 21.70
N PHE A 246 -38.22 5.87 20.68
CA PHE A 246 -38.68 6.47 19.42
C PHE A 246 -38.41 5.61 18.17
N VAL A 247 -37.77 4.45 18.34
CA VAL A 247 -37.34 3.53 17.26
C VAL A 247 -38.21 2.26 17.26
N GLY A 248 -38.65 1.79 16.07
CA GLY A 248 -39.43 0.55 15.89
C GLY A 248 -40.74 0.71 15.09
N ASP A 249 -41.60 -0.31 15.11
CA ASP A 249 -42.87 -0.39 14.34
C ASP A 249 -44.13 -0.27 15.23
N GLY A 250 -44.25 0.84 15.96
CA GLY A 250 -45.41 1.15 16.81
C GLY A 250 -46.15 2.41 16.36
N PRO A 251 -47.42 2.64 16.76
CA PRO A 251 -48.18 3.85 16.44
C PRO A 251 -47.55 5.15 16.99
N ALA A 252 -46.58 5.03 17.91
CA ALA A 252 -45.76 6.13 18.44
C ALA A 252 -44.32 6.16 17.87
N ALA A 253 -43.91 5.15 17.11
CA ALA A 253 -42.58 5.07 16.52
C ALA A 253 -42.58 5.80 15.18
N ARG A 254 -41.63 6.73 15.03
CA ARG A 254 -41.59 7.71 13.92
C ARG A 254 -40.22 7.76 13.25
N VAL A 255 -39.30 6.87 13.64
CA VAL A 255 -37.90 6.88 13.23
C VAL A 255 -37.42 5.44 12.99
N SER A 256 -36.83 5.18 11.83
CA SER A 256 -36.29 3.87 11.45
C SER A 256 -34.93 3.58 12.10
N GLU A 257 -34.11 4.61 12.30
CA GLU A 257 -32.76 4.51 12.89
C GLU A 257 -32.44 5.76 13.70
N ALA A 258 -31.81 5.59 14.86
CA ALA A 258 -31.34 6.66 15.73
C ALA A 258 -29.83 6.53 15.99
N LYS A 259 -29.16 7.65 16.28
CA LYS A 259 -27.70 7.69 16.45
C LYS A 259 -27.25 8.41 17.72
N ILE A 260 -26.27 7.84 18.40
CA ILE A 260 -25.55 8.44 19.52
C ILE A 260 -24.12 8.69 19.09
N ALA A 261 -23.69 9.95 19.11
CA ALA A 261 -22.29 10.33 18.99
C ALA A 261 -21.69 10.55 20.39
N SER A 262 -20.77 9.69 20.79
CA SER A 262 -20.16 9.69 22.12
C SER A 262 -18.78 10.35 22.11
N ALA A 263 -18.61 11.44 22.87
CA ALA A 263 -17.30 12.05 23.07
C ALA A 263 -16.39 11.21 24.01
N PRO A 264 -16.90 10.57 25.08
CA PRO A 264 -16.12 9.61 25.85
C PRO A 264 -15.78 8.32 25.07
N PRO A 265 -14.68 7.62 25.42
CA PRO A 265 -14.44 6.27 24.93
C PRO A 265 -15.59 5.33 25.26
N LEU A 266 -15.96 4.50 24.30
CA LEU A 266 -17.06 3.55 24.46
C LEU A 266 -16.63 2.37 25.33
N PRO A 267 -17.45 1.95 26.32
CA PRO A 267 -17.13 0.82 27.17
C PRO A 267 -17.14 -0.49 26.37
N GLN A 268 -16.21 -1.40 26.68
CA GLN A 268 -16.21 -2.76 26.12
C GLN A 268 -16.41 -3.82 27.23
N PRO A 269 -17.36 -4.76 27.08
CA PRO A 269 -18.31 -4.89 25.96
C PRO A 269 -19.44 -3.83 26.03
N MET A 270 -19.88 -3.38 24.86
CA MET A 270 -21.01 -2.45 24.74
C MET A 270 -22.32 -3.23 24.60
N ARG A 271 -23.39 -2.77 25.26
CA ARG A 271 -24.74 -3.27 25.03
C ARG A 271 -25.27 -2.71 23.71
N GLU A 272 -25.53 -3.58 22.74
CA GLU A 272 -26.21 -3.22 21.50
C GLU A 272 -27.71 -3.00 21.76
N VAL A 273 -28.27 -1.95 21.15
CA VAL A 273 -29.70 -1.61 21.24
C VAL A 273 -30.24 -1.50 19.82
N GLU A 274 -31.23 -2.32 19.51
CA GLU A 274 -31.79 -2.45 18.17
C GLU A 274 -32.26 -1.09 17.62
N GLY A 275 -31.80 -0.75 16.42
CA GLY A 275 -32.08 0.52 15.73
C GLY A 275 -31.47 1.78 16.37
N VAL A 276 -30.60 1.65 17.37
CA VAL A 276 -29.80 2.75 17.94
C VAL A 276 -28.31 2.49 17.69
N GLU A 277 -27.75 3.18 16.70
CA GLU A 277 -26.32 3.15 16.41
C GLU A 277 -25.55 4.02 17.40
N THR A 278 -24.48 3.49 18.01
CA THR A 278 -23.59 4.28 18.88
C THR A 278 -22.20 4.36 18.28
N VAL A 279 -21.72 5.58 18.03
CA VAL A 279 -20.42 5.85 17.42
C VAL A 279 -19.57 6.72 18.34
N MET A 280 -18.29 6.42 18.46
CA MET A 280 -17.35 7.28 19.16
C MET A 280 -17.00 8.45 18.24
N VAL A 281 -17.05 9.68 18.76
CA VAL A 281 -16.69 10.87 17.98
C VAL A 281 -15.21 10.80 17.63
N MET A 282 -14.95 10.44 16.38
CA MET A 282 -13.61 10.31 15.82
C MET A 282 -13.57 11.07 14.51
N PRO A 283 -12.57 11.92 14.31
CA PRO A 283 -12.43 12.59 13.04
C PRO A 283 -12.20 11.60 11.88
N ALA A 284 -12.83 11.81 10.72
CA ALA A 284 -12.66 10.93 9.56
C ALA A 284 -11.19 10.88 9.07
N MET A 285 -10.67 9.67 8.79
CA MET A 285 -9.25 9.43 8.50
C MET A 285 -8.94 9.19 7.00
N ALA A 286 -9.96 9.15 6.13
CA ALA A 286 -9.84 8.72 4.74
C ALA A 286 -9.50 9.85 3.73
N ASP A 287 -9.72 11.12 4.07
CA ASP A 287 -9.47 12.30 3.22
C ASP A 287 -9.00 13.50 4.07
N GLU A 288 -7.69 13.57 4.28
CA GLU A 288 -7.04 14.58 5.13
C GLU A 288 -7.21 16.01 4.59
N ALA A 289 -7.25 16.19 3.27
CA ALA A 289 -7.34 17.50 2.63
C ALA A 289 -8.74 18.13 2.73
N ASN A 290 -9.80 17.32 2.68
CA ASN A 290 -11.16 17.79 2.89
C ASN A 290 -11.41 18.13 4.36
N ARG A 291 -10.95 17.28 5.27
CA ARG A 291 -10.99 17.52 6.72
C ARG A 291 -10.25 18.79 7.13
N LEU A 292 -9.11 19.06 6.50
CA LEU A 292 -8.34 20.26 6.75
C LEU A 292 -9.12 21.53 6.35
N ARG A 293 -9.71 21.54 5.16
CA ARG A 293 -10.57 22.64 4.68
C ARG A 293 -11.81 22.86 5.56
N GLN A 294 -12.36 21.76 6.07
CA GLN A 294 -13.50 21.81 6.96
C GLN A 294 -13.15 22.42 8.32
N PHE A 295 -12.03 21.99 8.91
CA PHE A 295 -11.55 22.55 10.16
C PHE A 295 -11.16 24.03 10.00
N GLU A 296 -10.52 24.39 8.87
CA GLU A 296 -10.25 25.78 8.47
C GLU A 296 -11.50 26.65 8.50
N TYR A 297 -12.60 26.16 7.93
CA TYR A 297 -13.84 26.90 7.90
C TYR A 297 -14.48 27.03 9.29
N TRP A 298 -14.60 25.92 10.04
CA TRP A 298 -15.26 25.92 11.35
C TRP A 298 -14.59 26.86 12.34
N MET A 299 -13.27 26.78 12.40
CA MET A 299 -12.50 27.59 13.32
C MET A 299 -12.29 28.99 12.75
N GLY A 300 -11.88 29.10 11.47
CA GLY A 300 -11.43 30.33 10.83
C GLY A 300 -12.52 31.31 10.40
N THR A 301 -13.73 30.79 10.15
CA THR A 301 -14.86 31.57 9.66
C THR A 301 -16.03 31.46 10.64
N TRP A 302 -16.63 30.28 10.78
CA TRP A 302 -17.88 30.11 11.52
C TRP A 302 -17.76 30.52 13.00
N LEU A 303 -16.83 29.92 13.75
CA LEU A 303 -16.68 30.20 15.17
C LEU A 303 -16.29 31.67 15.40
N LYS A 304 -15.39 32.19 14.56
CA LYS A 304 -14.96 33.59 14.60
C LYS A 304 -16.13 34.55 14.40
N GLU A 305 -16.98 34.32 13.39
CA GLU A 305 -18.17 35.13 13.10
C GLU A 305 -19.19 35.04 14.24
N LYS A 306 -19.48 33.82 14.73
CA LYS A 306 -20.48 33.64 15.79
C LYS A 306 -20.04 34.19 17.14
N LEU A 307 -18.73 34.20 17.43
CA LEU A 307 -18.18 34.90 18.58
C LEU A 307 -18.26 36.43 18.40
N ALA A 308 -18.00 36.95 17.20
CA ALA A 308 -18.11 38.37 16.90
C ALA A 308 -19.56 38.89 17.00
N GLU A 309 -20.53 38.05 16.65
CA GLU A 309 -21.96 38.33 16.75
C GLU A 309 -22.53 38.14 18.17
N ASP A 310 -21.72 37.69 19.15
CA ASP A 310 -22.15 37.28 20.51
C ASP A 310 -23.26 36.20 20.51
N VAL A 311 -23.31 35.41 19.43
CA VAL A 311 -24.24 34.30 19.24
C VAL A 311 -23.72 33.03 19.90
N ILE A 312 -22.40 32.83 19.87
CA ILE A 312 -21.70 31.79 20.62
C ILE A 312 -20.86 32.46 21.69
N ARG A 313 -20.90 31.90 22.89
CA ARG A 313 -20.13 32.32 24.06
C ARG A 313 -19.24 31.17 24.55
N PRO A 314 -17.98 31.45 24.92
CA PRO A 314 -17.13 30.47 25.58
C PRO A 314 -17.72 30.03 26.92
N SER A 315 -17.21 28.92 27.46
CA SER A 315 -17.60 28.48 28.80
C SER A 315 -17.15 29.53 29.85
N PRO A 316 -18.05 29.98 30.75
CA PRO A 316 -17.78 31.08 31.67
C PRO A 316 -16.97 30.67 32.91
N GLU A 317 -16.97 29.39 33.28
CA GLU A 317 -16.38 28.89 34.53
C GLU A 317 -15.18 27.98 34.28
N ALA A 318 -14.07 28.57 33.83
CA ALA A 318 -12.79 27.86 33.81
C ALA A 318 -12.15 27.90 35.19
N ARG A 319 -12.01 26.74 35.83
CA ARG A 319 -11.24 26.63 37.08
C ARG A 319 -9.75 26.76 36.79
N VAL A 320 -9.14 27.87 37.21
CA VAL A 320 -7.69 28.03 37.17
C VAL A 320 -7.07 27.14 38.26
N VAL A 321 -6.47 26.03 37.84
CA VAL A 321 -5.84 25.04 38.75
C VAL A 321 -4.35 25.30 38.99
N GLY A 322 -3.79 26.36 38.40
CA GLY A 322 -2.42 26.81 38.63
C GLY A 322 -2.03 27.98 37.71
N PHE A 323 -0.98 28.72 38.09
CA PHE A 323 -0.35 29.76 37.26
C PHE A 323 0.95 29.18 36.70
N CYS A 324 0.97 28.80 35.41
CA CYS A 324 2.21 28.39 34.76
C CYS A 324 2.95 29.61 34.21
N PHE A 325 4.19 29.82 34.67
CA PHE A 325 5.12 30.77 34.08
C PHE A 325 5.80 30.13 32.87
N PHE A 326 5.57 30.71 31.69
CA PHE A 326 6.26 30.45 30.41
C PHE A 326 6.23 29.00 29.89
N LEU A 327 5.21 28.68 29.08
CA LEU A 327 5.26 27.59 28.10
C LEU A 327 5.51 28.18 26.70
N SER A 328 6.47 27.64 25.97
CA SER A 328 6.61 27.84 24.52
C SER A 328 6.34 26.51 23.84
N LEU A 329 5.22 26.36 23.14
CA LEU A 329 4.94 25.14 22.37
C LEU A 329 5.35 25.38 20.91
N LEU A 330 6.13 24.45 20.35
CA LEU A 330 6.29 24.34 18.90
C LEU A 330 5.18 23.43 18.39
N LEU A 331 4.36 23.94 17.47
CA LEU A 331 3.32 23.14 16.84
C LEU A 331 3.49 23.18 15.33
N GLY A 332 3.95 22.06 14.79
CA GLY A 332 4.19 21.90 13.37
C GLY A 332 3.13 21.15 12.60
N LEU A 333 3.07 21.50 11.31
CA LEU A 333 2.62 20.66 10.20
C LEU A 333 3.47 19.39 10.13
N HIS A 334 3.18 18.50 11.06
CA HIS A 334 3.69 17.15 11.24
C HIS A 334 5.20 16.92 11.41
N SER A 335 5.55 16.65 12.68
CA SER A 335 6.49 15.64 13.18
C SER A 335 7.80 15.45 12.41
N SER A 336 8.73 16.38 12.57
CA SER A 336 10.13 16.01 12.79
C SER A 336 10.93 17.18 13.32
N ARG A 337 11.60 16.92 14.45
CA ARG A 337 12.74 17.65 15.05
C ARG A 337 12.43 18.75 16.07
N LEU A 338 12.70 18.35 17.31
CA LEU A 338 13.47 19.17 18.25
C LEU A 338 14.81 18.46 18.43
N GLN A 339 15.74 18.67 17.49
CA GLN A 339 17.17 18.36 17.65
C GLN A 339 17.95 19.05 16.53
N GLN A 340 19.05 19.71 16.91
CA GLN A 340 19.81 20.77 16.20
C GLN A 340 19.15 22.14 16.47
N ASP A 341 19.71 23.03 17.30
CA ASP A 341 21.11 23.46 17.32
C ASP A 341 21.76 23.45 18.71
N ILE A 342 22.97 22.89 18.82
CA ILE A 342 24.23 23.62 19.04
C ILE A 342 25.35 22.61 18.72
N ALA A 343 25.65 22.56 17.43
CA ALA A 343 26.98 22.36 16.85
C ALA A 343 26.87 23.15 15.55
N THR A 344 26.90 24.48 15.62
CA THR A 344 28.01 25.25 15.04
C THR A 344 28.05 26.65 15.64
N GLY A 345 29.25 27.07 16.06
CA GLY A 345 29.52 28.44 16.42
C GLY A 345 29.66 29.31 15.18
N GLY A 346 29.12 30.52 15.25
CA GLY A 346 29.36 31.60 14.31
C GLY A 346 29.11 32.92 15.02
N MET A 347 30.17 33.53 15.55
CA MET A 347 30.17 34.89 16.06
C MET A 347 30.04 35.87 14.89
N SER A 348 29.07 36.78 14.98
CA SER A 348 29.21 38.13 14.45
C SER A 348 28.93 39.11 15.61
N THR A 349 29.88 40.03 15.78
CA THR A 349 29.95 41.03 16.83
C THR A 349 28.95 42.16 16.61
N MET A 350 28.17 42.52 17.64
CA MET A 350 27.79 43.90 17.91
C MET A 350 27.65 44.14 19.42
N ASN A 351 28.27 45.24 19.86
CA ASN A 351 28.22 45.80 21.20
C ASN A 351 26.81 46.29 21.58
N GLY A 352 26.53 46.37 22.88
CA GLY A 352 25.42 47.17 23.41
C GLY A 352 25.07 46.82 24.86
N ASP A 353 25.36 47.76 25.74
CA ASP A 353 25.14 47.76 27.19
C ASP A 353 23.66 47.68 27.65
N ASP A 354 23.51 47.53 28.97
CA ASP A 354 22.31 47.69 29.84
C ASP A 354 21.34 46.48 29.87
N ILE A 355 20.77 45.99 31.00
CA ILE A 355 20.25 46.65 32.21
C ILE A 355 20.30 45.68 33.41
N ASP A 356 20.46 46.28 34.59
CA ASP A 356 20.51 45.77 35.97
C ASP A 356 19.48 44.72 36.44
N GLY A 357 19.97 43.83 37.32
CA GLY A 357 19.45 43.74 38.69
C GLY A 357 18.33 42.75 39.01
N VAL A 358 18.66 41.48 39.28
CA VAL A 358 17.97 40.64 40.28
C VAL A 358 18.95 39.63 40.89
N GLN A 359 19.25 39.78 42.19
CA GLN A 359 19.93 38.75 42.98
C GLN A 359 18.99 37.56 43.24
N LEU A 360 19.38 36.36 42.83
CA LEU A 360 18.75 35.11 43.26
C LEU A 360 19.73 34.29 44.11
N LYS A 361 19.25 33.91 45.30
CA LYS A 361 19.96 33.20 46.36
C LYS A 361 20.55 31.85 45.90
N GLN A 362 21.75 31.54 46.43
CA GLN A 362 22.46 30.28 46.25
C GLN A 362 21.64 29.07 46.76
N PRO A 363 21.60 27.93 46.03
CA PRO A 363 21.15 26.66 46.56
C PRO A 363 22.28 25.96 47.34
N GLN A 364 21.88 25.38 48.47
CA GLN A 364 22.69 24.64 49.42
C GLN A 364 23.38 23.42 48.81
N GLU A 365 24.62 23.21 49.26
CA GLU A 365 25.42 22.01 49.10
C GLU A 365 24.73 20.79 49.73
N ALA A 366 24.50 19.74 48.95
CA ALA A 366 24.61 18.34 49.38
C ALA A 366 24.33 17.43 48.18
N VAL A 367 25.38 16.82 47.65
CA VAL A 367 25.52 15.39 47.29
C VAL A 367 26.91 15.30 46.63
N ALA A 368 27.92 15.27 47.50
CA ALA A 368 29.24 14.74 47.18
C ALA A 368 29.23 13.24 47.51
N SER A 369 30.06 12.47 46.80
CA SER A 369 30.14 11.00 46.71
C SER A 369 29.13 10.43 45.72
N ILE A 370 29.49 10.04 44.50
CA ILE A 370 30.51 9.04 44.14
C ILE A 370 31.18 9.49 42.83
N ASN A 371 32.47 9.85 42.88
CA ASN A 371 33.33 9.97 41.70
C ASN A 371 34.71 9.40 42.06
N ASN A 372 34.91 8.12 41.75
CA ASN A 372 36.25 7.61 41.45
C ASN A 372 36.40 7.69 39.92
N VAL A 373 36.96 8.80 39.44
CA VAL A 373 37.50 8.91 38.08
C VAL A 373 38.90 9.54 38.24
N PRO A 374 39.97 8.89 37.78
CA PRO A 374 41.32 9.41 37.94
C PRO A 374 41.52 10.72 37.17
N SER A 375 42.34 11.60 37.74
CA SER A 375 42.66 12.92 37.20
C SER A 375 43.18 12.88 35.77
N ALA A 376 42.74 13.84 34.97
CA ALA A 376 43.14 14.08 33.59
C ALA A 376 44.66 14.16 33.44
N GLY A 377 45.23 13.06 32.96
CA GLY A 377 46.61 12.94 32.52
C GLY A 377 46.71 11.62 31.79
N GLU A 378 46.96 11.69 30.47
CA GLU A 378 47.22 10.55 29.59
C GLU A 378 46.00 9.72 29.15
N MET A 379 45.26 10.25 28.17
CA MET A 379 44.91 9.52 26.93
C MET A 379 44.41 10.52 25.88
N SER A 380 45.33 10.95 25.04
CA SER A 380 45.13 11.67 23.79
C SER A 380 44.44 10.78 22.73
N ASN A 381 43.70 11.45 21.83
CA ASN A 381 43.05 10.99 20.58
C ASN A 381 41.54 10.73 20.74
N GLY A 382 40.61 11.56 20.28
CA GLY A 382 40.67 12.79 19.49
C GLY A 382 39.28 13.06 18.90
N ALA A 383 38.62 14.14 19.31
CA ALA A 383 37.66 14.93 18.51
C ALA A 383 36.96 16.02 19.35
N SER A 384 37.74 16.87 20.03
CA SER A 384 37.33 18.26 20.29
C SER A 384 38.03 19.13 19.24
N GLY A 385 37.36 19.42 18.12
CA GLY A 385 37.89 20.28 17.07
C GLY A 385 36.96 21.45 16.84
N GLY A 386 37.34 22.64 17.31
CA GLY A 386 36.81 23.88 16.78
C GLY A 386 37.17 24.04 15.31
N PHE A 387 36.46 24.95 14.63
CA PHE A 387 36.54 25.28 13.19
C PHE A 387 37.91 25.81 12.70
N ASP A 388 38.99 25.61 13.45
CA ASP A 388 40.33 26.20 13.24
C ASP A 388 41.42 25.13 13.00
N ARG A 389 41.05 23.98 12.41
CA ARG A 389 42.01 22.94 12.02
C ARG A 389 42.67 23.30 10.68
N PRO A 390 44.00 23.11 10.52
CA PRO A 390 44.64 23.24 9.22
C PRO A 390 44.00 22.26 8.24
N MET A 391 43.64 22.75 7.06
CA MET A 391 43.04 21.93 5.99
C MET A 391 44.06 20.90 5.50
N GLU A 392 43.65 19.64 5.39
CA GLU A 392 44.47 18.59 4.77
C GLU A 392 44.59 18.82 3.26
N ASP A 393 45.64 18.27 2.64
CA ASP A 393 45.84 18.32 1.20
C ASP A 393 44.72 17.53 0.47
N PRO A 394 43.92 18.17 -0.42
CA PRO A 394 42.88 17.50 -1.18
C PRO A 394 43.38 16.29 -1.99
N ALA A 395 44.65 16.26 -2.43
CA ALA A 395 45.22 15.12 -3.14
C ALA A 395 45.33 13.86 -2.26
N GLN A 396 45.35 14.02 -0.93
CA GLN A 396 45.41 12.93 0.03
C GLN A 396 44.02 12.42 0.48
N ALA A 397 42.92 12.94 -0.09
CA ALA A 397 41.55 12.60 0.35
C ALA A 397 41.26 11.09 0.34
N LEU A 398 41.73 10.33 -0.65
CA LEU A 398 41.56 8.87 -0.69
C LEU A 398 42.33 8.15 0.41
N GLN A 399 43.53 8.64 0.74
CA GLN A 399 44.33 8.11 1.84
C GLN A 399 43.68 8.46 3.18
N ALA A 400 43.17 9.69 3.33
CA ALA A 400 42.41 10.10 4.51
C ALA A 400 41.15 9.23 4.70
N LEU A 401 40.40 8.97 3.63
CA LEU A 401 39.23 8.08 3.67
C LEU A 401 39.61 6.66 4.13
N SER A 402 40.76 6.13 3.68
CA SER A 402 41.23 4.79 4.09
C SER A 402 41.58 4.67 5.58
N LYS A 403 41.77 5.80 6.28
CA LYS A 403 42.04 5.82 7.73
C LYS A 403 40.77 5.68 8.57
N TYR A 404 39.58 5.86 7.99
CA TYR A 404 38.33 5.65 8.72
C TYR A 404 38.15 4.15 9.03
N PRO A 405 37.77 3.79 10.27
CA PRO A 405 37.71 2.39 10.68
C PRO A 405 36.55 1.62 10.02
N GLN A 406 35.55 2.33 9.50
CA GLN A 406 34.36 1.75 8.88
C GLN A 406 33.94 2.59 7.68
N LYS A 407 33.32 1.93 6.69
CA LYS A 407 32.62 2.60 5.58
C LYS A 407 31.31 3.20 6.10
N ASP A 408 30.87 4.30 5.49
CA ASP A 408 29.58 4.91 5.78
C ASP A 408 28.39 3.96 5.53
N GLY A 409 27.29 4.23 6.22
CA GLY A 409 26.09 3.40 6.23
C GLY A 409 26.28 2.05 6.93
N ILE A 410 25.26 1.21 6.84
CA ILE A 410 25.21 -0.09 7.53
C ILE A 410 25.34 -1.27 6.56
N SER A 411 25.83 -2.41 7.05
CA SER A 411 25.85 -3.66 6.28
C SER A 411 24.46 -4.29 6.25
N VAL A 412 24.23 -5.23 5.33
CA VAL A 412 22.96 -5.97 5.26
C VAL A 412 22.65 -6.76 6.53
N HIS A 413 23.66 -7.30 7.21
CA HIS A 413 23.46 -8.05 8.45
C HIS A 413 23.06 -7.15 9.63
N ALA A 414 23.61 -5.93 9.69
CA ALA A 414 23.18 -4.94 10.67
C ALA A 414 21.77 -4.40 10.34
N LEU A 415 21.47 -4.20 9.06
CA LEU A 415 20.15 -3.81 8.57
C LEU A 415 19.08 -4.84 8.95
N MET A 416 19.37 -6.14 8.75
CA MET A 416 18.41 -7.24 8.91
C MET A 416 18.46 -7.91 10.29
N ASP A 417 19.04 -7.24 11.29
CA ASP A 417 19.07 -7.67 12.69
C ASP A 417 17.67 -7.54 13.31
N ALA A 418 16.96 -8.67 13.41
CA ALA A 418 15.57 -8.70 13.84
C ALA A 418 15.40 -8.35 15.33
N GLU A 419 16.43 -8.55 16.16
CA GLU A 419 16.37 -8.22 17.59
C GLU A 419 16.41 -6.70 17.81
N LYS A 420 17.12 -5.98 16.93
CA LYS A 420 17.24 -4.52 17.00
C LYS A 420 16.14 -3.79 16.24
N GLN A 421 15.78 -4.30 15.07
CA GLN A 421 14.99 -3.56 14.08
C GLN A 421 13.61 -4.18 13.81
N GLY A 422 13.38 -5.41 14.27
CA GLY A 422 12.16 -6.14 13.96
C GLY A 422 12.07 -6.58 12.49
N GLY A 423 10.85 -6.63 11.96
CA GLY A 423 10.57 -7.03 10.59
C GLY A 423 10.42 -5.84 9.65
N LEU A 424 11.30 -5.76 8.64
CA LEU A 424 11.33 -4.70 7.64
C LEU A 424 10.65 -5.11 6.32
N THR A 425 10.14 -4.12 5.62
CA THR A 425 9.65 -4.14 4.24
C THR A 425 10.60 -3.36 3.30
N TYR A 426 10.29 -3.31 2.00
CA TYR A 426 11.13 -2.60 1.04
C TYR A 426 11.17 -1.08 1.26
N ASN A 427 10.15 -0.48 1.86
CA ASN A 427 10.13 0.97 2.05
C ASN A 427 10.99 1.46 3.21
N ASP A 428 11.40 0.56 4.10
CA ASP A 428 12.04 0.90 5.38
C ASP A 428 13.55 1.17 5.27
N PHE A 429 14.14 1.02 4.08
CA PHE A 429 15.59 1.22 3.88
C PHE A 429 15.93 1.71 2.46
N LEU A 430 17.18 2.15 2.25
CA LEU A 430 17.79 2.50 0.96
C LEU A 430 19.12 1.77 0.78
N LEU A 431 19.60 1.74 -0.46
CA LEU A 431 20.99 1.45 -0.77
C LEU A 431 21.73 2.80 -0.87
N LEU A 432 22.98 2.84 -0.42
CA LEU A 432 23.86 3.98 -0.64
C LEU A 432 24.53 3.89 -2.02
N PRO A 433 24.76 5.03 -2.69
CA PRO A 433 25.44 5.05 -3.98
C PRO A 433 26.92 4.64 -3.86
N GLY A 434 27.46 4.14 -4.96
CA GLY A 434 28.86 3.72 -5.06
C GLY A 434 29.65 4.51 -6.10
N HIS A 435 30.76 3.93 -6.58
CA HIS A 435 31.58 4.51 -7.63
C HIS A 435 31.07 4.08 -9.02
N ILE A 436 30.85 5.05 -9.92
CA ILE A 436 30.41 4.79 -11.30
C ILE A 436 31.59 4.91 -12.27
N GLY A 437 31.95 3.80 -12.91
CA GLY A 437 33.00 3.73 -13.93
C GLY A 437 32.55 3.10 -15.25
N PHE A 438 31.25 2.96 -15.48
CA PHE A 438 30.66 2.26 -16.63
C PHE A 438 29.25 2.78 -16.95
N PRO A 439 28.73 2.60 -18.18
CA PRO A 439 27.38 2.99 -18.56
C PRO A 439 26.30 2.00 -18.10
N ALA A 440 25.08 2.47 -17.79
CA ALA A 440 23.95 1.60 -17.39
C ALA A 440 23.67 0.46 -18.39
N ALA A 441 23.80 0.73 -19.70
CA ALA A 441 23.49 -0.25 -20.75
C ALA A 441 24.37 -1.52 -20.70
N THR A 442 25.55 -1.46 -20.07
CA THR A 442 26.43 -2.64 -19.91
C THR A 442 26.10 -3.50 -18.69
N VAL A 443 25.14 -3.09 -17.86
CA VAL A 443 24.73 -3.84 -16.67
C VAL A 443 24.02 -5.12 -17.08
N ASP A 444 24.54 -6.26 -16.63
CA ASP A 444 23.97 -7.58 -16.88
C ASP A 444 22.89 -7.94 -15.84
N LEU A 445 21.67 -8.13 -16.33
CA LEU A 445 20.50 -8.53 -15.54
C LEU A 445 20.23 -10.04 -15.54
N THR A 446 21.12 -10.83 -16.15
CA THR A 446 20.98 -12.29 -16.20
C THR A 446 20.84 -12.87 -14.80
N SER A 447 19.77 -13.63 -14.59
CA SER A 447 19.33 -14.07 -13.27
C SER A 447 18.88 -15.52 -13.30
N LYS A 448 19.14 -16.28 -12.23
CA LYS A 448 18.69 -17.67 -12.11
C LYS A 448 17.24 -17.73 -11.66
N LEU A 449 16.38 -18.39 -12.44
CA LEU A 449 14.99 -18.68 -12.05
C LEU A 449 14.90 -19.98 -11.25
N THR A 450 15.66 -20.99 -11.70
CA THR A 450 15.82 -22.29 -11.03
C THR A 450 17.30 -22.69 -11.06
N ARG A 451 17.66 -23.81 -10.45
CA ARG A 451 19.04 -24.33 -10.44
C ARG A 451 19.66 -24.34 -11.85
N ASN A 452 18.89 -24.81 -12.83
CA ASN A 452 19.34 -25.07 -14.20
C ASN A 452 18.87 -24.02 -15.22
N ILE A 453 17.86 -23.20 -14.90
CA ILE A 453 17.31 -22.20 -15.83
C ILE A 453 17.72 -20.80 -15.42
N SER A 454 18.41 -20.12 -16.34
CA SER A 454 18.73 -18.69 -16.25
C SER A 454 17.94 -17.90 -17.29
N ILE A 455 17.46 -16.73 -16.89
CA ILE A 455 16.68 -15.80 -17.71
C ILE A 455 17.43 -14.47 -17.83
N LYS A 456 17.19 -13.72 -18.91
CA LYS A 456 17.96 -12.50 -19.22
C LYS A 456 17.54 -11.28 -18.41
N THR A 457 16.37 -11.34 -17.81
CA THR A 457 15.84 -10.31 -16.90
C THR A 457 15.27 -11.00 -15.67
N PRO A 458 15.32 -10.40 -14.48
CA PRO A 458 14.85 -11.02 -13.24
C PRO A 458 13.31 -11.00 -13.12
N PHE A 459 12.56 -10.95 -14.22
CA PHE A 459 11.12 -10.68 -14.22
C PHE A 459 10.29 -11.93 -14.44
N THR A 460 9.34 -12.15 -13.54
CA THR A 460 8.32 -13.20 -13.65
C THR A 460 6.92 -12.64 -13.43
N SER A 461 5.93 -13.14 -14.18
CA SER A 461 4.53 -12.74 -13.97
C SER A 461 3.81 -13.75 -13.08
N SER A 462 2.96 -13.23 -12.18
CA SER A 462 2.27 -14.05 -11.17
C SER A 462 1.20 -14.97 -11.80
N PRO A 463 1.01 -16.21 -11.30
CA PRO A 463 -0.01 -17.15 -11.77
C PRO A 463 -1.42 -16.78 -11.26
N MET A 464 -1.93 -15.66 -11.76
CA MET A 464 -3.27 -15.15 -11.42
C MET A 464 -4.10 -15.00 -12.70
N ASP A 465 -5.39 -15.30 -12.60
CA ASP A 465 -6.36 -15.22 -13.71
C ASP A 465 -6.63 -13.80 -14.23
N THR A 466 -6.08 -12.79 -13.56
CA THR A 466 -6.10 -11.38 -13.96
C THR A 466 -4.73 -10.87 -14.41
N VAL A 467 -3.73 -11.75 -14.50
CA VAL A 467 -2.34 -11.39 -14.87
C VAL A 467 -1.79 -12.26 -15.98
N THR A 468 -1.78 -13.59 -15.82
CA THR A 468 -0.98 -14.47 -16.69
C THR A 468 -1.79 -15.60 -17.33
N GLU A 469 -2.22 -15.36 -18.55
CA GLU A 469 -2.55 -16.40 -19.53
C GLU A 469 -1.43 -16.53 -20.58
N HIS A 470 -1.67 -17.28 -21.66
CA HIS A 470 -0.73 -17.48 -22.76
C HIS A 470 -0.14 -16.18 -23.34
N ASN A 471 -0.95 -15.12 -23.51
CA ASN A 471 -0.49 -13.88 -24.14
C ASN A 471 0.57 -13.14 -23.29
N MET A 472 0.31 -13.00 -21.99
CA MET A 472 1.30 -12.49 -21.03
C MET A 472 2.54 -13.39 -21.00
N ALA A 473 2.36 -14.71 -20.91
CA ALA A 473 3.49 -15.65 -20.84
C ALA A 473 4.41 -15.59 -22.07
N ILE A 474 3.84 -15.46 -23.28
CA ILE A 474 4.59 -15.25 -24.52
C ILE A 474 5.43 -13.98 -24.44
N HIS A 475 4.83 -12.84 -24.09
CA HIS A 475 5.52 -11.55 -24.12
C HIS A 475 6.56 -11.42 -23.00
N MET A 476 6.28 -11.97 -21.81
CA MET A 476 7.28 -12.10 -20.75
C MET A 476 8.49 -12.90 -21.23
N ALA A 477 8.29 -14.04 -21.90
CA ALA A 477 9.38 -14.85 -22.43
C ALA A 477 10.15 -14.14 -23.56
N LEU A 478 9.48 -13.47 -24.49
CA LEU A 478 10.13 -12.67 -25.55
C LEU A 478 11.01 -11.56 -24.98
N LEU A 479 10.60 -10.94 -23.88
CA LEU A 479 11.33 -9.85 -23.22
C LEU A 479 12.37 -10.35 -22.22
N GLY A 480 12.67 -11.65 -22.21
CA GLY A 480 13.73 -12.24 -21.39
C GLY A 480 13.36 -12.53 -19.95
N GLY A 481 12.07 -12.48 -19.61
CA GLY A 481 11.48 -12.97 -18.37
C GLY A 481 10.81 -14.33 -18.55
N VAL A 482 9.89 -14.71 -17.66
CA VAL A 482 9.02 -15.90 -17.77
C VAL A 482 7.64 -15.59 -17.20
N GLY A 483 6.56 -15.97 -17.88
CA GLY A 483 5.21 -15.91 -17.30
C GLY A 483 4.73 -17.25 -16.80
N VAL A 484 4.15 -17.27 -15.59
CA VAL A 484 3.59 -18.48 -14.98
C VAL A 484 2.08 -18.51 -15.20
N ILE A 485 1.60 -19.44 -16.02
CA ILE A 485 0.16 -19.59 -16.34
C ILE A 485 -0.61 -20.04 -15.08
N HIS A 486 -1.72 -19.37 -14.76
CA HIS A 486 -2.57 -19.74 -13.61
C HIS A 486 -3.24 -21.11 -13.81
N HIS A 487 -3.76 -21.70 -12.72
CA HIS A 487 -4.49 -22.97 -12.77
C HIS A 487 -5.99 -22.86 -12.42
N ASN A 488 -6.51 -21.63 -12.34
CA ASN A 488 -7.95 -21.35 -12.21
C ASN A 488 -8.72 -21.57 -13.53
N CYS A 489 -8.62 -22.78 -14.09
CA CYS A 489 -9.27 -23.22 -15.34
C CYS A 489 -9.21 -24.75 -15.43
N SER A 490 -9.82 -25.32 -16.48
CA SER A 490 -9.71 -26.77 -16.74
C SER A 490 -8.27 -27.21 -17.03
N VAL A 491 -8.01 -28.51 -16.99
CA VAL A 491 -6.69 -29.07 -17.32
C VAL A 491 -6.37 -28.84 -18.80
N GLU A 492 -7.37 -28.99 -19.65
CA GLU A 492 -7.29 -28.90 -21.10
C GLU A 492 -6.99 -27.47 -21.55
N GLU A 493 -7.67 -26.48 -20.96
CA GLU A 493 -7.44 -25.06 -21.24
C GLU A 493 -6.02 -24.65 -20.83
N GLN A 494 -5.58 -25.06 -19.64
CA GLN A 494 -4.24 -24.74 -19.16
C GLN A 494 -3.16 -25.39 -20.04
N ALA A 495 -3.33 -26.66 -20.41
CA ALA A 495 -2.44 -27.35 -21.34
C ALA A 495 -2.44 -26.67 -22.72
N ASN A 496 -3.59 -26.18 -23.19
CA ASN A 496 -3.66 -25.43 -24.44
C ASN A 496 -2.88 -24.11 -24.37
N MET A 497 -2.98 -23.37 -23.26
CA MET A 497 -2.19 -22.16 -23.05
C MET A 497 -0.68 -22.45 -23.08
N VAL A 498 -0.23 -23.55 -22.45
CA VAL A 498 1.17 -24.00 -22.54
C VAL A 498 1.55 -24.29 -23.99
N ARG A 499 0.74 -25.05 -24.74
CA ARG A 499 1.00 -25.32 -26.17
C ARG A 499 1.12 -24.04 -26.98
N MET A 500 0.27 -23.04 -26.73
CA MET A 500 0.32 -21.75 -27.42
C MET A 500 1.63 -21.02 -27.16
N VAL A 501 2.13 -21.02 -25.92
CA VAL A 501 3.45 -20.44 -25.58
C VAL A 501 4.56 -21.18 -26.32
N LYS A 502 4.59 -22.51 -26.24
CA LYS A 502 5.64 -23.34 -26.85
C LYS A 502 5.66 -23.25 -28.37
N ARG A 503 4.50 -23.14 -29.01
CA ARG A 503 4.36 -23.05 -30.47
C ARG A 503 4.56 -21.63 -31.01
N PHE A 504 4.60 -20.60 -30.16
CA PHE A 504 4.66 -19.21 -30.63
C PHE A 504 5.93 -18.90 -31.41
N GLU A 505 7.08 -19.42 -30.98
CA GLU A 505 8.35 -19.28 -31.69
C GLU A 505 9.04 -20.64 -31.72
N ASN A 506 9.55 -21.06 -32.88
CA ASN A 506 10.24 -22.34 -33.03
C ASN A 506 11.50 -22.14 -33.87
N GLY A 507 12.49 -23.03 -33.70
CA GLY A 507 13.56 -23.18 -34.68
C GLY A 507 13.04 -24.00 -35.86
N PHE A 508 12.88 -25.29 -35.63
CA PHE A 508 12.15 -26.19 -36.52
C PHE A 508 10.75 -26.46 -35.95
N ILE A 509 9.71 -26.21 -36.72
CA ILE A 509 8.33 -26.59 -36.37
C ILE A 509 8.18 -28.07 -36.67
N THR A 510 8.15 -28.89 -35.62
CA THR A 510 8.11 -30.37 -35.72
C THR A 510 6.73 -30.93 -36.00
N ASP A 511 5.67 -30.17 -35.74
CA ASP A 511 4.27 -30.56 -35.96
C ASP A 511 3.49 -29.45 -36.67
N PRO A 512 3.85 -29.14 -37.95
CA PRO A 512 3.14 -28.12 -38.72
C PRO A 512 1.74 -28.62 -39.11
N ILE A 513 0.76 -27.71 -39.06
CA ILE A 513 -0.59 -27.99 -39.56
C ILE A 513 -0.53 -28.21 -41.08
N CYS A 514 -0.89 -29.42 -41.51
CA CYS A 514 -0.92 -29.82 -42.92
C CYS A 514 -2.36 -29.83 -43.45
N LEU A 515 -2.54 -29.48 -44.73
CA LEU A 515 -3.83 -29.51 -45.42
C LEU A 515 -3.90 -30.68 -46.40
N LYS A 516 -5.11 -31.21 -46.61
CA LYS A 516 -5.38 -32.16 -47.69
C LYS A 516 -5.53 -31.39 -49.01
N PRO A 517 -5.26 -32.02 -50.18
CA PRO A 517 -5.49 -31.39 -51.47
C PRO A 517 -6.95 -30.93 -51.68
N SER A 518 -7.89 -31.66 -51.08
CA SER A 518 -9.33 -31.38 -51.14
C SER A 518 -9.82 -30.33 -50.12
N THR A 519 -8.96 -29.87 -49.20
CA THR A 519 -9.33 -28.81 -48.25
C THR A 519 -9.74 -27.56 -49.01
N THR A 520 -10.79 -26.87 -48.58
CA THR A 520 -11.31 -25.70 -49.26
C THR A 520 -10.58 -24.41 -48.86
N VAL A 521 -10.71 -23.35 -49.66
CA VAL A 521 -10.20 -22.02 -49.30
C VAL A 521 -10.87 -21.47 -48.03
N ALA A 522 -12.16 -21.76 -47.83
CA ALA A 522 -12.89 -21.41 -46.61
C ALA A 522 -12.23 -22.03 -45.36
N GLU A 523 -12.02 -23.35 -45.36
CA GLU A 523 -11.37 -24.07 -44.25
C GLU A 523 -9.95 -23.55 -43.97
N ALA A 524 -9.17 -23.24 -45.02
CA ALA A 524 -7.84 -22.66 -44.87
C ALA A 524 -7.87 -21.26 -44.22
N ARG A 525 -8.90 -20.44 -44.51
CA ARG A 525 -9.12 -19.14 -43.86
C ARG A 525 -9.55 -19.30 -42.40
N GLU A 526 -10.45 -20.24 -42.11
CA GLU A 526 -10.87 -20.56 -40.73
C GLU A 526 -9.69 -21.04 -39.88
N LEU A 527 -8.80 -21.88 -40.44
CA LEU A 527 -7.59 -22.30 -39.73
C LEU A 527 -6.67 -21.11 -39.42
N LYS A 528 -6.53 -20.17 -40.35
CA LYS A 528 -5.76 -18.94 -40.13
C LYS A 528 -6.36 -18.10 -39.01
N GLU A 529 -7.69 -17.94 -38.97
CA GLU A 529 -8.38 -17.19 -37.91
C GLU A 529 -8.27 -17.91 -36.56
N LYS A 530 -8.47 -19.23 -36.53
CA LYS A 530 -8.38 -20.05 -35.33
C LYS A 530 -6.99 -20.04 -34.70
N TRP A 531 -5.93 -20.14 -35.52
CA TRP A 531 -4.56 -20.29 -35.03
C TRP A 531 -3.74 -19.00 -35.07
N GLY A 532 -4.23 -17.95 -35.73
CA GLY A 532 -3.57 -16.65 -35.84
C GLY A 532 -2.35 -16.61 -36.78
N PHE A 533 -2.04 -17.71 -37.48
CA PHE A 533 -0.96 -17.78 -38.47
C PHE A 533 -1.40 -18.50 -39.74
N GLY A 534 -0.65 -18.32 -40.82
CA GLY A 534 -0.87 -19.06 -42.08
C GLY A 534 0.45 -19.45 -42.76
N GLY A 535 0.32 -20.17 -43.88
CA GLY A 535 1.44 -20.84 -44.52
C GLY A 535 1.42 -22.33 -44.21
N PHE A 536 0.37 -23.00 -44.65
CA PHE A 536 0.11 -24.41 -44.38
C PHE A 536 0.65 -25.28 -45.52
N PRO A 537 1.57 -26.23 -45.25
CA PRO A 537 1.97 -27.22 -46.24
C PRO A 537 0.77 -28.09 -46.64
N VAL A 538 0.71 -28.46 -47.92
CA VAL A 538 -0.28 -29.38 -48.47
C VAL A 538 0.42 -30.71 -48.70
N THR A 539 -0.05 -31.78 -48.07
CA THR A 539 0.48 -33.14 -48.21
C THR A 539 -0.59 -34.06 -48.79
N GLU A 540 -0.21 -35.15 -49.45
CA GLU A 540 -1.16 -36.03 -50.16
C GLU A 540 -2.36 -36.47 -49.30
N ASN A 541 -2.11 -36.83 -48.05
CA ASN A 541 -3.14 -37.27 -47.11
C ASN A 541 -3.50 -36.22 -46.03
N GLY A 542 -2.91 -35.02 -46.08
CA GLY A 542 -3.08 -33.95 -45.10
C GLY A 542 -2.47 -34.19 -43.74
N THR A 543 -1.58 -35.18 -43.57
CA THR A 543 -0.82 -35.41 -42.33
C THR A 543 0.67 -35.12 -42.52
N LEU A 544 1.38 -34.91 -41.42
CA LEU A 544 2.84 -34.93 -41.37
C LEU A 544 3.37 -36.31 -41.84
N ARG A 545 4.63 -36.37 -42.28
CA ARG A 545 5.28 -37.58 -42.83
C ARG A 545 4.57 -38.15 -44.07
N SER A 546 3.93 -37.28 -44.84
CA SER A 546 3.37 -37.58 -46.16
C SER A 546 4.00 -36.66 -47.20
N LYS A 547 3.98 -37.10 -48.46
CA LYS A 547 4.59 -36.40 -49.58
C LYS A 547 4.06 -34.97 -49.70
N LEU A 548 4.99 -34.01 -49.71
CA LEU A 548 4.68 -32.59 -49.84
C LEU A 548 4.33 -32.27 -51.30
N VAL A 549 3.12 -31.74 -51.54
CA VAL A 549 2.62 -31.42 -52.88
C VAL A 549 2.44 -29.92 -53.14
N GLY A 550 2.46 -29.10 -52.09
CA GLY A 550 2.33 -27.64 -52.21
C GLY A 550 2.38 -26.92 -50.87
N ILE A 551 2.22 -25.59 -50.91
CA ILE A 551 2.00 -24.78 -49.71
C ILE A 551 0.97 -23.69 -50.01
N VAL A 552 0.09 -23.40 -49.04
CA VAL A 552 -0.90 -22.32 -49.11
C VAL A 552 -0.55 -21.25 -48.08
N THR A 553 -0.38 -20.02 -48.53
CA THR A 553 -0.08 -18.86 -47.69
C THR A 553 -1.28 -17.91 -47.63
N PRO A 554 -1.30 -16.97 -46.67
CA PRO A 554 -2.38 -15.99 -46.59
C PRO A 554 -2.56 -15.15 -47.85
N ARG A 555 -1.51 -14.94 -48.67
CA ARG A 555 -1.62 -14.18 -49.92
C ARG A 555 -2.39 -14.93 -50.99
N ASP A 556 -2.24 -16.26 -51.01
CA ASP A 556 -2.91 -17.13 -51.98
C ASP A 556 -4.42 -17.16 -51.75
N THR A 557 -4.85 -17.06 -50.48
CA THR A 557 -6.27 -17.02 -50.13
C THR A 557 -6.85 -15.60 -50.05
N GLN A 558 -6.05 -14.53 -50.06
CA GLN A 558 -6.52 -13.18 -49.70
C GLN A 558 -7.56 -12.61 -50.66
N PHE A 559 -7.36 -12.79 -51.96
CA PHE A 559 -8.23 -12.22 -53.00
C PHE A 559 -8.99 -13.29 -53.81
N HIS A 560 -8.94 -14.55 -53.37
CA HIS A 560 -9.69 -15.62 -54.02
C HIS A 560 -11.18 -15.49 -53.70
N THR A 561 -12.02 -15.41 -54.72
CA THR A 561 -13.45 -15.10 -54.58
C THR A 561 -14.29 -16.33 -54.22
N ASN A 562 -13.94 -17.51 -54.75
CA ASN A 562 -14.69 -18.73 -54.52
C ASN A 562 -14.20 -19.47 -53.27
N ALA A 563 -14.97 -19.41 -52.19
CA ALA A 563 -14.62 -20.04 -50.91
C ALA A 563 -14.59 -21.59 -50.99
N SER A 564 -15.33 -22.19 -51.92
CA SER A 564 -15.46 -23.64 -52.07
C SER A 564 -14.39 -24.27 -52.98
N SER A 565 -13.53 -23.47 -53.62
CA SER A 565 -12.39 -23.99 -54.40
C SER A 565 -11.47 -24.84 -53.51
N PRO A 566 -10.96 -25.98 -54.00
CA PRO A 566 -9.93 -26.75 -53.30
C PRO A 566 -8.60 -25.99 -53.29
N VAL A 567 -7.80 -26.20 -52.24
CA VAL A 567 -6.49 -25.55 -52.07
C VAL A 567 -5.52 -25.87 -53.21
N THR A 568 -5.70 -26.97 -53.94
CA THR A 568 -4.89 -27.33 -55.11
C THR A 568 -4.95 -26.31 -56.25
N GLU A 569 -6.02 -25.52 -56.34
CA GLU A 569 -6.17 -24.46 -57.36
C GLU A 569 -5.30 -23.23 -57.05
N ILE A 570 -5.00 -22.99 -55.77
CA ILE A 570 -4.32 -21.77 -55.32
C ILE A 570 -2.94 -22.01 -54.70
N MET A 571 -2.61 -23.25 -54.34
CA MET A 571 -1.34 -23.56 -53.67
C MET A 571 -0.13 -23.33 -54.57
N SER A 572 0.97 -22.86 -53.98
CA SER A 572 2.25 -22.80 -54.67
C SER A 572 2.84 -24.21 -54.81
N LYS A 573 3.20 -24.59 -56.05
CA LYS A 573 3.86 -25.87 -56.38
C LYS A 573 5.38 -25.77 -56.54
N ASP A 574 5.89 -24.57 -56.87
CA ASP A 574 7.33 -24.29 -56.91
C ASP A 574 7.83 -24.00 -55.50
N LEU A 575 8.33 -25.05 -54.84
CA LEU A 575 8.72 -25.04 -53.44
C LEU A 575 10.24 -25.04 -53.31
N VAL A 576 10.76 -24.06 -52.58
CA VAL A 576 12.11 -24.15 -52.02
C VAL A 576 12.02 -25.01 -50.77
N THR A 577 12.72 -26.14 -50.74
CA THR A 577 12.79 -27.07 -49.61
C THR A 577 14.23 -27.27 -49.16
N ALA A 578 14.41 -27.86 -47.98
CA ALA A 578 15.71 -28.34 -47.51
C ALA A 578 15.58 -29.79 -47.02
N LYS A 579 16.70 -30.52 -47.00
CA LYS A 579 16.73 -31.93 -46.59
C LYS A 579 16.73 -32.10 -45.07
N GLU A 580 16.16 -33.20 -44.60
CA GLU A 580 16.31 -33.65 -43.21
C GLU A 580 17.79 -33.78 -42.81
N GLY A 581 18.10 -33.46 -41.55
CA GLY A 581 19.48 -33.45 -41.03
C GLY A 581 20.23 -32.12 -41.20
N ILE A 582 19.65 -31.15 -41.91
CA ILE A 582 20.23 -29.81 -42.05
C ILE A 582 20.32 -29.08 -40.69
N SER A 583 21.39 -28.30 -40.49
CA SER A 583 21.48 -27.46 -39.29
C SER A 583 20.54 -26.25 -39.36
N LEU A 584 20.13 -25.74 -38.20
CA LEU A 584 19.26 -24.56 -38.13
C LEU A 584 19.88 -23.33 -38.82
N ASN A 585 21.21 -23.15 -38.72
CA ASN A 585 21.91 -22.02 -39.33
C ASN A 585 21.91 -22.09 -40.86
N GLU A 586 22.13 -23.27 -41.42
CA GLU A 586 22.07 -23.49 -42.87
C GLU A 586 20.64 -23.30 -43.39
N ALA A 587 19.64 -23.88 -42.71
CA ALA A 587 18.24 -23.71 -43.06
C ALA A 587 17.80 -22.24 -43.02
N ASN A 588 18.23 -21.48 -42.00
CA ASN A 588 18.01 -20.04 -41.92
C ASN A 588 18.66 -19.27 -43.08
N THR A 589 19.84 -19.70 -43.53
CA THR A 589 20.52 -19.11 -44.69
C THR A 589 19.73 -19.34 -45.99
N ILE A 590 19.21 -20.56 -46.19
CA ILE A 590 18.37 -20.90 -47.34
C ILE A 590 17.09 -20.06 -47.32
N LEU A 591 16.41 -19.99 -46.18
CA LEU A 591 15.17 -19.21 -46.02
C LEU A 591 15.39 -17.71 -46.24
N SER A 592 16.52 -17.16 -45.76
CA SER A 592 16.89 -15.76 -45.98
C SER A 592 17.16 -15.47 -47.47
N LYS A 593 17.93 -16.35 -48.15
CA LYS A 593 18.24 -16.22 -49.59
C LYS A 593 17.02 -16.36 -50.49
N SER A 594 16.13 -17.32 -50.19
CA SER A 594 14.92 -17.57 -50.99
C SER A 594 13.90 -16.43 -50.87
N LYS A 595 13.99 -15.61 -49.82
CA LYS A 595 13.04 -14.54 -49.46
C LYS A 595 11.60 -15.03 -49.30
N LYS A 596 11.37 -16.34 -49.21
CA LYS A 596 10.05 -16.93 -48.98
C LYS A 596 9.67 -16.83 -47.50
N GLY A 597 8.38 -17.01 -47.19
CA GLY A 597 7.87 -16.91 -45.82
C GLY A 597 8.07 -18.18 -44.99
N LYS A 598 8.25 -19.33 -45.65
CA LYS A 598 8.32 -20.67 -45.05
C LYS A 598 9.35 -21.50 -45.82
N LEU A 599 10.00 -22.44 -45.12
CA LEU A 599 10.93 -23.41 -45.71
C LEU A 599 10.54 -24.82 -45.21
N PRO A 600 9.88 -25.64 -46.04
CA PRO A 600 9.60 -27.04 -45.72
C PRO A 600 10.89 -27.88 -45.69
N ILE A 601 10.99 -28.75 -44.69
CA ILE A 601 12.06 -29.74 -44.57
C ILE A 601 11.50 -31.10 -44.95
N VAL A 602 12.15 -31.78 -45.88
CA VAL A 602 11.69 -33.05 -46.44
C VAL A 602 12.75 -34.14 -46.33
N ASP A 603 12.31 -35.40 -46.24
CA ASP A 603 13.19 -36.56 -46.37
C ASP A 603 13.58 -36.82 -47.84
N ASP A 604 14.38 -37.86 -48.08
CA ASP A 604 14.81 -38.24 -49.45
C ASP A 604 13.66 -38.73 -50.35
N GLN A 605 12.50 -39.08 -49.77
CA GLN A 605 11.29 -39.49 -50.50
C GLN A 605 10.35 -38.30 -50.79
N GLY A 606 10.68 -37.10 -50.29
CA GLY A 606 9.88 -35.89 -50.43
C GLY A 606 8.74 -35.78 -49.42
N ASN A 607 8.75 -36.57 -48.35
CA ASN A 607 7.77 -36.45 -47.27
C ASN A 607 8.12 -35.29 -46.35
N LEU A 608 7.11 -34.54 -45.90
CA LEU A 608 7.30 -33.43 -44.98
C LEU A 608 7.70 -33.92 -43.58
N ILE A 609 8.84 -33.44 -43.09
CA ILE A 609 9.38 -33.75 -41.76
C ILE A 609 9.18 -32.57 -40.79
N SER A 610 9.49 -31.35 -41.23
CA SER A 610 9.33 -30.13 -40.41
C SER A 610 9.20 -28.87 -41.26
N LEU A 611 8.98 -27.72 -40.63
CA LEU A 611 8.82 -26.44 -41.32
C LEU A 611 9.59 -25.34 -40.58
N LEU A 612 10.26 -24.43 -41.29
CA LEU A 612 10.76 -23.18 -40.71
C LEU A 612 9.90 -22.01 -41.16
N SER A 613 9.79 -20.99 -40.32
CA SER A 613 9.09 -19.75 -40.63
C SER A 613 10.00 -18.54 -40.57
N ARG A 614 9.90 -17.66 -41.57
CA ARG A 614 10.64 -16.39 -41.59
C ARG A 614 10.19 -15.46 -40.45
N SER A 615 8.95 -15.60 -39.99
CA SER A 615 8.47 -14.87 -38.81
C SER A 615 9.31 -15.15 -37.57
N ASP A 616 9.80 -16.38 -37.40
CA ASP A 616 10.54 -16.77 -36.20
C ASP A 616 11.96 -16.20 -36.23
N LEU A 617 12.56 -16.11 -37.42
CA LEU A 617 13.80 -15.35 -37.62
C LEU A 617 13.64 -13.87 -37.25
N MET A 618 12.54 -13.24 -37.66
CA MET A 618 12.25 -11.85 -37.32
C MET A 618 12.00 -11.67 -35.82
N LYS A 619 11.28 -12.60 -35.17
CA LYS A 619 11.09 -12.59 -33.70
C LYS A 619 12.43 -12.66 -32.99
N ASN A 620 13.31 -13.56 -33.38
CA ASN A 620 14.64 -13.68 -32.76
C ASN A 620 15.51 -12.42 -32.98
N LEU A 621 15.36 -11.73 -34.11
CA LEU A 621 16.03 -10.46 -34.36
C LEU A 621 15.48 -9.33 -33.49
N HIS A 622 14.15 -9.21 -33.37
CA HIS A 622 13.50 -8.15 -32.60
C HIS A 622 13.57 -8.38 -31.08
N PHE A 623 13.67 -9.63 -30.65
CA PHE A 623 13.69 -10.04 -29.24
C PHE A 623 14.98 -10.83 -28.92
N PRO A 624 16.15 -10.17 -28.90
CA PRO A 624 17.44 -10.83 -28.69
C PRO A 624 17.62 -11.39 -27.28
N LEU A 625 16.87 -10.87 -26.30
CA LEU A 625 16.94 -11.29 -24.90
C LEU A 625 15.94 -12.41 -24.56
N ALA A 626 15.20 -12.92 -25.54
CA ALA A 626 14.11 -13.86 -25.31
C ALA A 626 14.57 -15.15 -24.58
N SER A 627 13.79 -15.52 -23.57
CA SER A 627 13.92 -16.72 -22.75
C SER A 627 13.49 -17.95 -23.54
N LYS A 628 14.46 -18.73 -24.03
CA LYS A 628 14.24 -19.88 -24.91
C LYS A 628 14.89 -21.14 -24.38
N VAL A 629 14.28 -22.28 -24.67
CA VAL A 629 14.90 -23.60 -24.47
C VAL A 629 16.07 -23.76 -25.44
N PRO A 630 17.27 -24.10 -24.93
CA PRO A 630 18.42 -24.40 -25.78
C PRO A 630 18.11 -25.51 -26.79
N GLY A 631 18.60 -25.37 -28.02
CA GLY A 631 18.41 -26.36 -29.09
C GLY A 631 17.09 -26.23 -29.86
N THR A 632 15.94 -26.10 -29.18
CA THR A 632 14.62 -26.04 -29.86
C THR A 632 14.24 -24.63 -30.32
N LYS A 633 14.82 -23.59 -29.69
CA LYS A 633 14.46 -22.17 -29.84
C LYS A 633 13.03 -21.82 -29.42
N GLN A 634 12.31 -22.76 -28.80
CA GLN A 634 10.99 -22.50 -28.23
C GLN A 634 11.08 -21.62 -27.00
N LEU A 635 10.08 -20.78 -26.78
CA LEU A 635 9.99 -19.98 -25.56
C LEU A 635 9.89 -20.89 -24.33
N LEU A 636 10.46 -20.42 -23.21
CA LEU A 636 10.26 -21.07 -21.91
C LEU A 636 8.80 -20.90 -21.47
N SER A 637 8.21 -21.98 -20.96
CA SER A 637 6.86 -22.01 -20.43
C SER A 637 6.88 -22.40 -18.95
N ALA A 638 6.05 -21.71 -18.17
CA ALA A 638 5.82 -22.04 -16.77
C ALA A 638 4.31 -22.06 -16.47
N ALA A 639 3.90 -22.91 -15.54
CA ALA A 639 2.51 -23.05 -15.13
C ALA A 639 2.43 -23.40 -13.63
N ALA A 640 1.39 -22.88 -12.99
CA ALA A 640 1.06 -23.22 -11.62
C ALA A 640 0.21 -24.50 -11.56
N ILE A 641 0.30 -25.26 -10.48
CA ILE A 641 -0.63 -26.34 -10.12
C ILE A 641 -0.87 -26.34 -8.60
N GLY A 642 -1.91 -27.04 -8.15
CA GLY A 642 -2.10 -27.33 -6.74
C GLY A 642 -1.17 -28.44 -6.23
N THR A 643 -1.52 -29.03 -5.10
CA THR A 643 -0.72 -30.09 -4.43
C THR A 643 -1.52 -31.35 -4.14
N ARG A 644 -2.74 -31.45 -4.67
CA ARG A 644 -3.65 -32.57 -4.43
C ARG A 644 -3.42 -33.68 -5.45
N GLU A 645 -3.98 -34.86 -5.19
CA GLU A 645 -3.76 -36.03 -6.06
C GLU A 645 -4.20 -35.80 -7.51
N ASN A 646 -5.33 -35.09 -7.69
CA ASN A 646 -5.87 -34.75 -9.01
C ASN A 646 -4.93 -33.82 -9.81
N ASP A 647 -4.06 -33.04 -9.14
CA ASP A 647 -3.09 -32.18 -9.82
C ASP A 647 -1.98 -32.98 -10.52
N LYS A 648 -1.81 -34.28 -10.20
CA LYS A 648 -0.87 -35.16 -10.93
C LYS A 648 -1.30 -35.38 -12.38
N GLU A 649 -2.59 -35.52 -12.63
CA GLU A 649 -3.14 -35.63 -13.99
C GLU A 649 -3.01 -34.31 -14.75
N ARG A 650 -3.29 -33.19 -14.05
CA ARG A 650 -3.04 -31.85 -14.60
C ARG A 650 -1.59 -31.73 -15.05
N LEU A 651 -0.62 -32.05 -14.19
CA LEU A 651 0.79 -31.94 -14.56
C LEU A 651 1.17 -32.85 -15.74
N ARG A 652 0.66 -34.09 -15.81
CA ARG A 652 0.89 -34.96 -16.97
C ARG A 652 0.51 -34.28 -18.28
N ALA A 653 -0.69 -33.70 -18.34
CA ALA A 653 -1.18 -32.99 -19.53
C ALA A 653 -0.34 -31.73 -19.86
N LEU A 654 0.13 -31.00 -18.84
CA LEU A 654 1.00 -29.83 -19.05
C LEU A 654 2.38 -30.24 -19.57
N VAL A 655 2.96 -31.32 -19.03
CA VAL A 655 4.26 -31.86 -19.49
C VAL A 655 4.16 -32.37 -20.93
N GLU A 656 3.06 -33.05 -21.28
CA GLU A 656 2.77 -33.45 -22.66
C GLU A 656 2.65 -32.23 -23.60
N ALA A 657 2.09 -31.12 -23.11
CA ALA A 657 2.04 -29.85 -23.83
C ALA A 657 3.42 -29.16 -23.98
N GLY A 658 4.46 -29.66 -23.32
CA GLY A 658 5.83 -29.14 -23.38
C GLY A 658 6.20 -28.17 -22.26
N LEU A 659 5.58 -28.31 -21.08
CA LEU A 659 5.90 -27.49 -19.89
C LEU A 659 7.36 -27.66 -19.46
N ASP A 660 8.05 -26.54 -19.21
CA ASP A 660 9.45 -26.54 -18.77
C ASP A 660 9.58 -26.38 -17.24
N ILE A 661 8.71 -25.55 -16.64
CA ILE A 661 8.77 -25.19 -15.21
C ILE A 661 7.39 -25.32 -14.57
N VAL A 662 7.30 -26.03 -13.46
CA VAL A 662 6.09 -26.12 -12.65
C VAL A 662 6.24 -25.34 -11.34
N VAL A 663 5.25 -24.53 -11.00
CA VAL A 663 5.17 -23.80 -9.74
C VAL A 663 4.08 -24.43 -8.87
N LEU A 664 4.44 -24.92 -7.69
CA LEU A 664 3.47 -25.44 -6.72
C LEU A 664 2.86 -24.26 -5.98
N ASP A 665 1.57 -24.00 -6.23
CA ASP A 665 0.90 -22.79 -5.78
C ASP A 665 0.18 -23.05 -4.45
N SER A 666 0.71 -22.50 -3.37
CA SER A 666 0.11 -22.54 -2.03
C SER A 666 0.35 -21.23 -1.29
N SER A 667 -0.53 -20.87 -0.36
CA SER A 667 -0.26 -19.77 0.58
C SER A 667 0.81 -20.16 1.61
N GLN A 668 0.86 -21.43 2.02
CA GLN A 668 1.78 -21.98 3.01
C GLN A 668 2.31 -23.34 2.49
N GLY A 669 3.46 -23.31 1.82
CA GLY A 669 3.96 -24.45 1.06
C GLY A 669 4.62 -25.56 1.88
N ASN A 670 4.93 -25.32 3.16
CA ASN A 670 5.49 -26.34 4.03
C ASN A 670 4.38 -27.27 4.55
N SER A 671 4.00 -28.23 3.71
CA SER A 671 2.98 -29.23 4.00
C SER A 671 3.41 -30.61 3.48
N ILE A 672 2.90 -31.68 4.09
CA ILE A 672 3.16 -33.04 3.63
C ILE A 672 2.75 -33.23 2.15
N TYR A 673 1.62 -32.64 1.76
CA TYR A 673 1.11 -32.70 0.39
C TYR A 673 2.09 -32.13 -0.63
N GLN A 674 2.66 -30.95 -0.35
CA GLN A 674 3.61 -30.34 -1.27
C GLN A 674 4.94 -31.10 -1.30
N LEU A 675 5.44 -31.55 -0.14
CA LEU A 675 6.68 -32.33 -0.05
C LEU A 675 6.59 -33.62 -0.86
N ASP A 676 5.47 -34.33 -0.76
CA ASP A 676 5.24 -35.57 -1.51
C ASP A 676 5.02 -35.30 -3.01
N MET A 677 4.33 -34.22 -3.36
CA MET A 677 4.21 -33.76 -4.75
C MET A 677 5.59 -33.48 -5.35
N ILE A 678 6.47 -32.73 -4.67
CA ILE A 678 7.83 -32.44 -5.15
C ILE A 678 8.58 -33.75 -5.44
N ARG A 679 8.62 -34.68 -4.48
CA ARG A 679 9.30 -35.98 -4.64
C ARG A 679 8.74 -36.78 -5.81
N TRP A 680 7.41 -36.78 -5.97
CA TRP A 680 6.74 -37.45 -7.08
C TRP A 680 7.10 -36.82 -8.43
N ILE A 681 7.13 -35.49 -8.53
CA ILE A 681 7.50 -34.78 -9.77
C ILE A 681 8.96 -35.08 -10.12
N LYS A 682 9.89 -34.95 -9.17
CA LYS A 682 11.32 -35.21 -9.44
C LYS A 682 11.58 -36.67 -9.86
N LYS A 683 10.79 -37.62 -9.36
CA LYS A 683 10.84 -39.03 -9.78
C LYS A 683 10.23 -39.26 -11.17
N THR A 684 9.08 -38.64 -11.45
CA THR A 684 8.27 -38.93 -12.66
C THR A 684 8.72 -38.11 -13.87
N PHE A 685 9.07 -36.85 -13.64
CA PHE A 685 9.44 -35.86 -14.66
C PHE A 685 10.77 -35.18 -14.30
N PRO A 686 11.91 -35.90 -14.31
CA PRO A 686 13.19 -35.39 -13.84
C PRO A 686 13.71 -34.18 -14.64
N LYS A 687 13.20 -33.96 -15.86
CA LYS A 687 13.55 -32.84 -16.74
C LYS A 687 12.77 -31.55 -16.45
N VAL A 688 11.64 -31.65 -15.74
CA VAL A 688 10.82 -30.49 -15.40
C VAL A 688 11.39 -29.86 -14.14
N GLU A 689 11.60 -28.54 -14.17
CA GLU A 689 12.08 -27.80 -13.02
C GLU A 689 10.92 -27.46 -12.08
N VAL A 690 11.13 -27.64 -10.77
CA VAL A 690 10.08 -27.50 -9.75
C VAL A 690 10.37 -26.30 -8.85
N ILE A 691 9.46 -25.33 -8.82
CA ILE A 691 9.49 -24.23 -7.86
C ILE A 691 8.47 -24.50 -6.76
N GLY A 692 8.94 -24.64 -5.53
CA GLY A 692 8.08 -24.84 -4.35
C GLY A 692 7.80 -23.55 -3.60
N GLY A 693 6.67 -23.49 -2.91
CA GLY A 693 6.27 -22.33 -2.12
C GLY A 693 4.77 -22.29 -1.78
N ASN A 694 4.29 -21.22 -1.16
CA ASN A 694 5.09 -20.08 -0.72
C ASN A 694 5.74 -20.32 0.66
N VAL A 695 6.90 -19.71 0.90
CA VAL A 695 7.62 -19.76 2.19
C VAL A 695 8.00 -18.35 2.65
N VAL A 696 8.16 -18.14 3.96
CA VAL A 696 8.65 -16.88 4.57
C VAL A 696 9.69 -17.10 5.68
N THR A 697 10.02 -18.36 6.00
CA THR A 697 11.02 -18.72 7.01
C THR A 697 12.02 -19.75 6.50
N ARG A 698 13.20 -19.82 7.17
CA ARG A 698 14.23 -20.82 6.91
C ARG A 698 13.71 -22.24 7.18
N ASP A 699 12.88 -22.39 8.21
CA ASP A 699 12.32 -23.68 8.62
C ASP A 699 11.31 -24.22 7.62
N GLN A 700 10.65 -23.35 6.85
CA GLN A 700 9.82 -23.76 5.72
C GLN A 700 10.67 -24.08 4.48
N ALA A 701 11.73 -23.31 4.24
CA ALA A 701 12.61 -23.52 3.09
C ALA A 701 13.37 -24.86 3.16
N ALA A 702 13.86 -25.25 4.34
CA ALA A 702 14.71 -26.43 4.48
C ALA A 702 14.03 -27.76 4.05
N PRO A 703 12.79 -28.09 4.49
CA PRO A 703 12.10 -29.29 4.03
C PRO A 703 11.84 -29.31 2.52
N LEU A 704 11.47 -28.17 1.92
CA LEU A 704 11.22 -28.06 0.47
C LEU A 704 12.52 -28.27 -0.32
N ILE A 705 13.63 -27.67 0.11
CA ILE A 705 14.96 -27.90 -0.47
C ILE A 705 15.35 -29.37 -0.35
N ALA A 706 15.16 -29.98 0.82
CA ALA A 706 15.45 -31.39 1.04
C ALA A 706 14.57 -32.34 0.20
N ALA A 707 13.33 -31.95 -0.09
CA ALA A 707 12.44 -32.70 -0.98
C ALA A 707 12.88 -32.63 -2.46
N GLY A 708 13.71 -31.65 -2.82
CA GLY A 708 14.33 -31.56 -4.15
C GLY A 708 13.80 -30.46 -5.05
N VAL A 709 13.30 -29.33 -4.50
CA VAL A 709 12.94 -28.17 -5.33
C VAL A 709 14.17 -27.59 -6.05
N ASP A 710 13.92 -27.07 -7.25
CA ASP A 710 14.90 -26.38 -8.09
C ASP A 710 14.84 -24.86 -7.92
N GLY A 711 13.79 -24.33 -7.28
CA GLY A 711 13.65 -22.93 -6.89
C GLY A 711 12.62 -22.77 -5.76
N LEU A 712 12.65 -21.63 -5.09
CA LEU A 712 11.70 -21.28 -4.02
C LEU A 712 10.92 -20.01 -4.36
N ARG A 713 9.62 -19.99 -4.01
CA ARG A 713 8.77 -18.80 -4.08
C ARG A 713 8.54 -18.24 -2.68
N ILE A 714 8.98 -17.00 -2.45
CA ILE A 714 8.99 -16.34 -1.14
C ILE A 714 7.88 -15.29 -1.06
N GLY A 715 7.01 -15.41 -0.06
CA GLY A 715 6.06 -14.35 0.30
C GLY A 715 4.71 -14.86 0.80
N MET A 716 4.21 -14.28 1.89
CA MET A 716 2.91 -14.60 2.48
C MET A 716 2.30 -13.34 3.10
N GLY A 717 1.16 -12.89 2.54
CA GLY A 717 0.47 -11.67 2.98
C GLY A 717 1.01 -10.35 2.42
N ALA A 718 2.08 -10.36 1.61
CA ALA A 718 2.66 -9.14 1.04
C ALA A 718 2.00 -8.70 -0.29
N GLY A 719 1.15 -9.53 -0.89
CA GLY A 719 0.50 -9.24 -2.17
C GLY A 719 -0.51 -8.10 -2.06
N SER A 720 -0.62 -7.26 -3.09
CA SER A 720 -1.51 -6.07 -3.08
C SER A 720 -3.00 -6.37 -2.96
N ALA A 721 -3.44 -7.60 -3.28
CA ALA A 721 -4.82 -8.06 -3.13
C ALA A 721 -4.94 -9.19 -2.08
N CYS A 722 -3.92 -9.39 -1.26
CA CYS A 722 -3.86 -10.44 -0.24
C CYS A 722 -4.18 -9.84 1.12
N ILE A 723 -5.06 -10.49 1.88
CA ILE A 723 -5.44 -10.10 3.25
C ILE A 723 -5.14 -11.22 4.25
N THR A 724 -4.30 -12.21 3.89
CA THR A 724 -3.95 -13.34 4.74
C THR A 724 -3.38 -12.92 6.10
N GLN A 725 -2.59 -11.84 6.18
CA GLN A 725 -2.07 -11.36 7.47
C GLN A 725 -3.18 -10.88 8.40
N GLU A 726 -4.14 -10.13 7.89
CA GLU A 726 -5.27 -9.62 8.66
C GLU A 726 -6.23 -10.74 9.09
N VAL A 727 -6.55 -11.65 8.15
CA VAL A 727 -7.58 -12.68 8.40
C VAL A 727 -7.02 -13.87 9.18
N MET A 728 -5.81 -14.33 8.85
CA MET A 728 -5.21 -15.53 9.45
C MET A 728 -4.24 -15.22 10.58
N ALA A 729 -3.84 -13.94 10.78
CA ALA A 729 -2.75 -13.56 11.67
C ALA A 729 -1.40 -14.25 11.34
N VAL A 730 -1.23 -14.76 10.12
CA VAL A 730 -0.03 -15.46 9.66
C VAL A 730 0.54 -14.79 8.43
N GLY A 731 1.82 -14.45 8.49
CA GLY A 731 2.58 -13.86 7.39
C GLY A 731 3.89 -13.28 7.90
N ARG A 732 4.61 -12.54 7.05
CA ARG A 732 5.86 -11.88 7.45
C ARG A 732 6.24 -10.72 6.52
N PRO A 733 6.82 -9.63 7.03
CA PRO A 733 7.34 -8.52 6.20
C PRO A 733 8.29 -9.00 5.10
N GLN A 734 8.03 -8.57 3.86
CA GLN A 734 8.61 -9.20 2.67
C GLN A 734 10.13 -9.09 2.58
N ALA A 735 10.72 -7.93 2.92
CA ALA A 735 12.18 -7.76 2.85
C ALA A 735 12.89 -8.72 3.81
N THR A 736 12.36 -8.87 5.03
CA THR A 736 12.88 -9.82 6.02
C THR A 736 12.73 -11.27 5.55
N SER A 737 11.58 -11.62 4.97
CA SER A 737 11.33 -12.96 4.41
C SER A 737 12.33 -13.30 3.31
N VAL A 738 12.50 -12.40 2.35
CA VAL A 738 13.43 -12.56 1.23
C VAL A 738 14.85 -12.75 1.73
N PHE A 739 15.35 -11.87 2.59
CA PHE A 739 16.71 -11.95 3.10
C PHE A 739 16.98 -13.27 3.82
N ARG A 740 16.14 -13.65 4.80
CA ARG A 740 16.38 -14.83 5.63
C ARG A 740 16.25 -16.14 4.86
N VAL A 741 15.31 -16.22 3.91
CA VAL A 741 15.13 -17.43 3.11
C VAL A 741 16.21 -17.52 2.03
N ALA A 742 16.50 -16.43 1.32
CA ALA A 742 17.50 -16.43 0.25
C ALA A 742 18.92 -16.69 0.79
N GLU A 743 19.30 -16.10 1.93
CA GLU A 743 20.56 -16.38 2.61
C GLU A 743 20.74 -17.88 2.89
N PHE A 744 19.70 -18.53 3.41
CA PHE A 744 19.73 -19.96 3.68
C PHE A 744 19.72 -20.81 2.38
N ALA A 745 18.85 -20.49 1.43
CA ALA A 745 18.70 -21.22 0.17
C ALA A 745 19.97 -21.14 -0.71
N ALA A 746 20.68 -20.01 -0.67
CA ALA A 746 21.94 -19.81 -1.40
C ALA A 746 23.02 -20.83 -1.02
N ARG A 747 23.04 -21.30 0.23
CA ARG A 747 23.96 -22.36 0.71
C ARG A 747 23.81 -23.67 -0.05
N PHE A 748 22.63 -23.91 -0.62
CA PHE A 748 22.30 -25.11 -1.39
C PHE A 748 22.19 -24.82 -2.89
N GLY A 749 22.52 -23.60 -3.34
CA GLY A 749 22.41 -23.18 -4.74
C GLY A 749 20.97 -23.15 -5.27
N VAL A 750 19.98 -22.87 -4.40
CA VAL A 750 18.55 -22.79 -4.77
C VAL A 750 18.16 -21.32 -4.98
N PRO A 751 17.82 -20.89 -6.21
CA PRO A 751 17.33 -19.55 -6.48
C PRO A 751 15.99 -19.28 -5.83
N CYS A 752 15.75 -18.02 -5.52
CA CYS A 752 14.55 -17.58 -4.81
C CYS A 752 13.82 -16.48 -5.58
N ILE A 753 12.50 -16.61 -5.67
CA ILE A 753 11.60 -15.63 -6.28
C ILE A 753 10.97 -14.78 -5.17
N ALA A 754 11.16 -13.46 -5.21
CA ALA A 754 10.42 -12.55 -4.32
C ALA A 754 9.03 -12.28 -4.90
N ASP A 755 7.98 -12.73 -4.20
CA ASP A 755 6.59 -12.64 -4.66
C ASP A 755 5.73 -11.80 -3.69
N GLY A 756 5.18 -10.69 -4.21
CA GLY A 756 4.37 -9.74 -3.44
C GLY A 756 5.14 -8.51 -2.95
N GLY A 757 4.40 -7.43 -2.70
CA GLY A 757 4.94 -6.15 -2.20
C GLY A 757 5.70 -5.30 -3.21
N ILE A 758 5.87 -5.75 -4.46
CA ILE A 758 6.61 -5.02 -5.50
C ILE A 758 5.67 -4.09 -6.26
N GLN A 759 5.96 -2.78 -6.22
CA GLN A 759 5.13 -1.74 -6.84
C GLN A 759 5.90 -0.80 -7.78
N ASN A 760 7.22 -0.84 -7.76
CA ASN A 760 8.09 0.04 -8.54
C ASN A 760 9.48 -0.58 -8.69
N VAL A 761 10.32 0.03 -9.53
CA VAL A 761 11.73 -0.37 -9.76
C VAL A 761 12.54 -0.45 -8.47
N GLY A 762 12.36 0.48 -7.54
CA GLY A 762 13.08 0.48 -6.26
C GLY A 762 12.82 -0.79 -5.44
N HIS A 763 11.58 -1.31 -5.42
CA HIS A 763 11.26 -2.56 -4.73
C HIS A 763 11.92 -3.77 -5.42
N ILE A 764 11.98 -3.79 -6.75
CA ILE A 764 12.67 -4.82 -7.53
C ILE A 764 14.15 -4.86 -7.12
N VAL A 765 14.83 -3.71 -7.16
CA VAL A 765 16.26 -3.60 -6.83
C VAL A 765 16.50 -4.04 -5.39
N LYS A 766 15.70 -3.56 -4.44
CA LYS A 766 15.82 -3.93 -3.02
C LYS A 766 15.62 -5.43 -2.80
N ALA A 767 14.63 -6.05 -3.44
CA ALA A 767 14.43 -7.49 -3.35
C ALA A 767 15.63 -8.30 -3.89
N ILE A 768 16.17 -7.91 -5.05
CA ILE A 768 17.37 -8.54 -5.63
C ILE A 768 18.58 -8.39 -4.70
N THR A 769 18.74 -7.18 -4.14
CA THR A 769 19.82 -6.84 -3.21
C THR A 769 19.78 -7.72 -1.95
N LEU A 770 18.58 -8.06 -1.48
CA LEU A 770 18.37 -8.95 -0.34
C LEU A 770 18.52 -10.44 -0.67
N GLY A 771 18.93 -10.79 -1.90
CA GLY A 771 19.24 -12.16 -2.30
C GLY A 771 18.17 -12.84 -3.16
N ALA A 772 17.06 -12.17 -3.47
CA ALA A 772 16.13 -12.71 -4.47
C ALA A 772 16.83 -12.83 -5.82
N SER A 773 16.69 -13.97 -6.49
CA SER A 773 17.24 -14.20 -7.82
C SER A 773 16.32 -13.62 -8.89
N THR A 774 15.01 -13.75 -8.72
CA THR A 774 13.99 -13.17 -9.61
C THR A 774 12.82 -12.61 -8.81
N ILE A 775 11.95 -11.87 -9.49
CA ILE A 775 10.91 -11.04 -8.90
C ILE A 775 9.59 -11.40 -9.57
N MET A 776 8.56 -11.69 -8.77
CA MET A 776 7.22 -12.02 -9.26
C MET A 776 6.28 -10.84 -9.11
N MET A 777 5.68 -10.45 -10.23
CA MET A 777 4.84 -9.27 -10.34
C MET A 777 3.40 -9.66 -10.67
N GLY A 778 2.48 -9.34 -9.75
CA GLY A 778 1.03 -9.41 -9.97
C GLY A 778 0.48 -8.04 -10.35
N GLY A 779 0.15 -7.23 -9.36
CA GLY A 779 -0.49 -5.92 -9.54
C GLY A 779 0.27 -4.90 -10.42
N LEU A 780 1.59 -5.06 -10.62
CA LEU A 780 2.37 -4.26 -11.57
C LEU A 780 2.07 -4.58 -13.04
N LEU A 781 1.81 -5.86 -13.35
CA LEU A 781 1.53 -6.35 -14.70
C LEU A 781 0.03 -6.51 -14.97
N ALA A 782 -0.79 -6.50 -13.92
CA ALA A 782 -2.23 -6.37 -14.04
C ALA A 782 -2.60 -5.10 -14.80
N ALA A 783 -3.70 -5.16 -15.56
CA ALA A 783 -4.18 -4.07 -16.40
C ALA A 783 -3.20 -3.64 -17.51
N THR A 784 -2.33 -4.54 -17.97
CA THR A 784 -1.60 -4.34 -19.23
C THR A 784 -2.41 -4.90 -20.39
N THR A 785 -2.06 -4.53 -21.64
CA THR A 785 -2.77 -5.02 -22.83
C THR A 785 -2.78 -6.55 -22.89
N GLU A 786 -1.66 -7.19 -22.55
CA GLU A 786 -1.46 -8.63 -22.60
C GLU A 786 -2.06 -9.38 -21.40
N SER A 787 -2.41 -8.69 -20.31
CA SER A 787 -3.10 -9.32 -19.18
C SER A 787 -4.53 -9.69 -19.57
N PRO A 788 -5.08 -10.80 -19.07
CA PRO A 788 -6.44 -11.23 -19.37
C PRO A 788 -7.49 -10.23 -18.85
N GLY A 789 -8.70 -10.33 -19.42
CA GLY A 789 -9.84 -9.47 -19.10
C GLY A 789 -9.99 -8.25 -20.02
N ALA A 790 -11.21 -7.72 -20.07
CA ALA A 790 -11.55 -6.53 -20.85
C ALA A 790 -11.25 -5.24 -20.08
N CYS A 791 -10.81 -4.20 -20.78
CA CYS A 791 -10.75 -2.86 -20.21
C CYS A 791 -12.16 -2.28 -20.06
N VAL A 792 -12.42 -1.64 -18.93
CA VAL A 792 -13.65 -0.93 -18.62
C VAL A 792 -13.32 0.52 -18.29
N VAL A 793 -14.19 1.44 -18.69
CA VAL A 793 -14.07 2.87 -18.36
C VAL A 793 -14.70 3.09 -16.98
N GLY A 794 -13.93 3.60 -16.02
CA GLY A 794 -14.41 3.97 -14.69
C GLY A 794 -15.32 5.20 -14.72
N GLY A 795 -16.06 5.44 -13.62
CA GLY A 795 -16.91 6.63 -13.48
C GLY A 795 -16.17 7.97 -13.52
N ASP A 796 -14.84 7.93 -13.34
CA ASP A 796 -13.91 9.05 -13.50
C ASP A 796 -13.32 9.18 -14.92
N GLY A 797 -13.79 8.36 -15.87
CA GLY A 797 -13.33 8.35 -17.26
C GLY A 797 -12.02 7.59 -17.51
N GLN A 798 -11.39 6.99 -16.49
CA GLN A 798 -10.11 6.29 -16.63
C GLN A 798 -10.30 4.81 -17.02
N LEU A 799 -9.43 4.30 -17.90
CA LEU A 799 -9.41 2.89 -18.28
C LEU A 799 -8.85 2.02 -17.15
N ARG A 800 -9.55 0.92 -16.84
CA ARG A 800 -9.24 -0.01 -15.75
C ARG A 800 -9.47 -1.46 -16.19
N LYS A 801 -8.73 -2.40 -15.61
CA LYS A 801 -9.07 -3.83 -15.64
C LYS A 801 -9.29 -4.36 -14.22
N THR A 802 -10.10 -5.41 -14.11
CA THR A 802 -10.28 -6.15 -12.85
C THR A 802 -8.99 -6.81 -12.43
N TYR A 803 -8.68 -6.75 -11.14
CA TYR A 803 -7.55 -7.43 -10.51
C TYR A 803 -8.03 -8.07 -9.21
N ARG A 804 -7.86 -9.38 -9.07
CA ARG A 804 -8.34 -10.13 -7.90
C ARG A 804 -7.30 -11.12 -7.41
N GLY A 805 -7.21 -11.26 -6.09
CA GLY A 805 -6.41 -12.31 -5.47
C GLY A 805 -7.07 -13.67 -5.62
N MET A 806 -6.29 -14.75 -5.80
CA MET A 806 -6.83 -16.11 -5.93
C MET A 806 -7.60 -16.60 -4.69
N GLY A 807 -7.44 -15.94 -3.54
CA GLY A 807 -8.20 -16.21 -2.31
C GLY A 807 -9.41 -15.30 -2.10
N SER A 808 -9.82 -14.52 -3.12
CA SER A 808 -11.06 -13.73 -3.08
C SER A 808 -12.27 -14.61 -3.39
N ILE A 809 -13.44 -14.23 -2.88
CA ILE A 809 -14.68 -14.97 -3.10
C ILE A 809 -14.96 -15.09 -4.61
N ASP A 810 -14.81 -14.00 -5.37
CA ASP A 810 -15.02 -14.01 -6.83
C ASP A 810 -14.12 -15.00 -7.57
N ALA A 811 -12.88 -15.19 -7.14
CA ALA A 811 -11.97 -16.16 -7.74
C ALA A 811 -12.34 -17.59 -7.35
N MET A 812 -12.82 -17.79 -6.11
CA MET A 812 -13.21 -19.09 -5.56
C MET A 812 -14.59 -19.56 -6.02
N GLU A 813 -15.48 -18.64 -6.38
CA GLU A 813 -16.83 -18.94 -6.90
C GLU A 813 -16.90 -18.94 -8.43
N ASP A 814 -15.78 -18.68 -9.11
CA ASP A 814 -15.76 -18.62 -10.57
C ASP A 814 -16.13 -19.97 -11.19
N LYS A 815 -17.33 -20.00 -11.80
CA LYS A 815 -17.91 -21.17 -12.46
C LYS A 815 -17.18 -21.55 -13.74
N LYS A 816 -16.40 -20.65 -14.36
CA LYS A 816 -15.57 -21.00 -15.53
C LYS A 816 -14.43 -21.97 -15.18
N ALA A 817 -14.01 -21.98 -13.91
CA ALA A 817 -12.92 -22.82 -13.44
C ALA A 817 -13.37 -24.21 -12.92
N GLY A 818 -14.68 -24.39 -12.69
CA GLY A 818 -15.27 -25.70 -12.42
C GLY A 818 -15.71 -26.34 -13.73
N GLY A 819 -15.19 -27.53 -14.06
CA GLY A 819 -15.55 -28.23 -15.29
C GLY A 819 -17.07 -28.30 -15.49
N SER A 820 -17.51 -28.24 -16.74
CA SER A 820 -18.91 -28.32 -17.18
C SER A 820 -19.49 -29.73 -16.95
N GLY A 821 -19.58 -30.15 -15.70
CA GLY A 821 -20.15 -31.43 -15.30
C GLY A 821 -21.13 -31.23 -14.16
N ASP A 822 -22.41 -31.46 -14.43
CA ASP A 822 -23.53 -31.49 -13.48
C ASP A 822 -23.47 -32.72 -12.53
N ALA A 823 -22.27 -33.25 -12.30
CA ALA A 823 -22.03 -34.57 -11.72
C ALA A 823 -20.95 -34.52 -10.63
N ASP A 824 -21.27 -33.87 -9.50
CA ASP A 824 -21.23 -34.52 -8.19
C ASP A 824 -21.87 -33.59 -7.14
N LYS A 825 -23.03 -33.98 -6.61
CA LYS A 825 -23.73 -33.27 -5.52
C LYS A 825 -23.19 -33.67 -4.14
N SER A 826 -21.91 -34.00 -4.05
CA SER A 826 -21.23 -34.22 -2.77
C SER A 826 -20.69 -32.88 -2.25
N ALA A 827 -21.15 -32.47 -1.08
CA ALA A 827 -20.84 -31.17 -0.46
C ALA A 827 -19.38 -31.00 0.02
N ASN A 828 -18.45 -31.89 -0.37
CA ASN A 828 -17.13 -32.05 0.24
C ASN A 828 -15.92 -31.92 -0.71
N THR A 829 -16.08 -31.49 -1.97
CA THR A 829 -14.95 -31.39 -2.94
C THR A 829 -14.71 -29.95 -3.41
N ALA A 830 -13.43 -29.52 -3.43
CA ALA A 830 -13.02 -28.19 -3.89
C ALA A 830 -13.41 -27.96 -5.36
N LYS A 831 -14.16 -26.89 -5.65
CA LYS A 831 -14.76 -26.62 -6.97
C LYS A 831 -13.80 -26.02 -8.00
N ASN A 832 -12.71 -25.39 -7.55
CA ASN A 832 -11.67 -24.79 -8.41
C ASN A 832 -10.35 -24.55 -7.64
N ALA A 833 -9.37 -23.98 -8.34
CA ALA A 833 -8.03 -23.68 -7.85
C ALA A 833 -7.99 -22.80 -6.60
N GLY A 834 -8.78 -21.71 -6.58
CA GLY A 834 -8.85 -20.82 -5.42
C GLY A 834 -9.34 -21.56 -4.18
N THR A 835 -10.42 -22.34 -4.33
CA THR A 835 -10.97 -23.14 -3.22
C THR A 835 -9.96 -24.18 -2.73
N ALA A 836 -9.31 -24.91 -3.64
CA ALA A 836 -8.35 -25.96 -3.27
C ALA A 836 -7.10 -25.43 -2.54
N ARG A 837 -6.72 -24.17 -2.81
CA ARG A 837 -5.54 -23.51 -2.24
C ARG A 837 -5.77 -22.96 -0.82
N TYR A 838 -6.96 -22.43 -0.54
CA TYR A 838 -7.23 -21.68 0.69
C TYR A 838 -8.10 -22.42 1.73
N PHE A 839 -8.61 -23.62 1.42
CA PHE A 839 -9.48 -24.40 2.32
C PHE A 839 -8.94 -25.77 2.71
N SER A 840 -9.36 -26.21 3.90
CA SER A 840 -9.20 -27.58 4.39
C SER A 840 -10.36 -28.46 3.92
N GLU A 841 -10.11 -29.75 3.77
CA GLU A 841 -11.15 -30.71 3.37
C GLU A 841 -12.27 -30.77 4.42
N GLY A 842 -13.51 -30.46 4.04
CA GLY A 842 -14.71 -30.55 4.89
C GLY A 842 -15.26 -29.24 5.46
N ASP A 843 -14.64 -28.09 5.19
CA ASP A 843 -15.15 -26.78 5.64
C ASP A 843 -16.40 -26.34 4.85
N LYS A 844 -17.49 -26.01 5.55
CA LYS A 844 -18.76 -25.54 4.95
C LYS A 844 -18.78 -24.03 4.64
N LEU A 845 -17.87 -23.25 5.22
CA LEU A 845 -17.86 -21.79 5.15
C LEU A 845 -16.61 -21.28 4.42
N LEU A 846 -16.80 -20.44 3.41
CA LEU A 846 -15.69 -19.83 2.66
C LEU A 846 -15.15 -18.58 3.40
N VAL A 847 -13.96 -18.69 3.99
CA VAL A 847 -13.18 -17.59 4.57
C VAL A 847 -12.23 -17.02 3.52
N ALA A 848 -12.51 -15.79 3.07
CA ALA A 848 -11.69 -15.11 2.06
C ALA A 848 -10.31 -14.70 2.61
N GLN A 849 -9.26 -14.92 1.83
CA GLN A 849 -7.88 -14.47 2.13
C GLN A 849 -7.34 -13.48 1.08
N GLY A 850 -8.18 -13.08 0.13
CA GLY A 850 -7.89 -12.06 -0.86
C GLY A 850 -9.11 -11.20 -1.18
N VAL A 851 -8.87 -10.10 -1.88
CA VAL A 851 -9.91 -9.17 -2.32
C VAL A 851 -9.92 -9.04 -3.85
N SER A 852 -11.04 -8.53 -4.37
CA SER A 852 -11.20 -8.14 -5.76
C SER A 852 -11.27 -6.62 -5.88
N GLY A 853 -10.64 -6.07 -6.91
CA GLY A 853 -10.65 -4.63 -7.19
C GLY A 853 -10.36 -4.35 -8.66
N SER A 854 -9.98 -3.11 -8.97
CA SER A 854 -9.58 -2.70 -10.31
C SER A 854 -8.26 -1.94 -10.28
N VAL A 855 -7.49 -2.04 -11.36
CA VAL A 855 -6.21 -1.36 -11.54
C VAL A 855 -6.24 -0.57 -12.83
N LEU A 856 -5.61 0.61 -12.83
CA LEU A 856 -5.50 1.48 -14.00
C LEU A 856 -4.73 0.80 -15.14
N ASP A 857 -5.16 1.06 -16.37
CA ASP A 857 -4.46 0.61 -17.57
C ASP A 857 -3.00 1.09 -17.59
N ARG A 858 -2.11 0.20 -18.01
CA ARG A 858 -0.66 0.45 -18.14
C ARG A 858 -0.17 0.21 -19.57
N GLY A 859 -1.05 0.06 -20.55
CA GLY A 859 -0.65 -0.23 -21.92
C GLY A 859 0.09 -1.57 -22.04
N SER A 860 0.93 -1.70 -23.05
CA SER A 860 1.57 -2.99 -23.38
C SER A 860 2.83 -3.27 -22.56
N VAL A 861 3.01 -4.53 -22.15
CA VAL A 861 4.26 -4.99 -21.51
C VAL A 861 5.47 -4.80 -22.41
N THR A 862 5.29 -4.73 -23.73
CA THR A 862 6.38 -4.48 -24.70
C THR A 862 7.08 -3.14 -24.53
N LYS A 863 6.44 -2.17 -23.87
CA LYS A 863 7.05 -0.91 -23.44
C LYS A 863 7.38 -0.90 -21.96
N PHE A 864 6.49 -1.44 -21.14
CA PHE A 864 6.60 -1.36 -19.69
C PHE A 864 7.76 -2.17 -19.12
N LEU A 865 8.01 -3.40 -19.62
CA LEU A 865 9.14 -4.21 -19.17
C LEU A 865 10.50 -3.59 -19.52
N PRO A 866 10.74 -3.11 -20.76
CA PRO A 866 11.97 -2.37 -21.07
C PRO A 866 12.22 -1.16 -20.15
N TYR A 867 11.16 -0.45 -19.74
CA TYR A 867 11.26 0.60 -18.72
C TYR A 867 11.76 0.04 -17.37
N LEU A 868 11.17 -1.06 -16.90
CA LEU A 868 11.62 -1.70 -15.66
C LEU A 868 13.07 -2.20 -15.77
N MET A 869 13.46 -2.79 -16.92
CA MET A 869 14.83 -3.22 -17.18
C MET A 869 15.81 -2.05 -17.07
N ALA A 870 15.55 -0.96 -17.80
CA ALA A 870 16.38 0.23 -17.78
C ALA A 870 16.47 0.81 -16.37
N GLY A 871 15.36 0.90 -15.64
CA GLY A 871 15.35 1.37 -14.25
C GLY A 871 16.23 0.53 -13.32
N VAL A 872 16.21 -0.80 -13.45
CA VAL A 872 17.11 -1.68 -12.69
C VAL A 872 18.57 -1.45 -13.09
N GLN A 873 18.87 -1.35 -14.39
CA GLN A 873 20.23 -1.08 -14.87
C GLN A 873 20.78 0.24 -14.34
N HIS A 874 19.98 1.32 -14.36
CA HIS A 874 20.34 2.61 -13.77
C HIS A 874 20.58 2.48 -12.26
N SER A 875 19.72 1.77 -11.54
CA SER A 875 19.89 1.58 -10.10
C SER A 875 21.18 0.82 -9.76
N LEU A 876 21.54 -0.20 -10.55
CA LEU A 876 22.79 -0.94 -10.37
C LEU A 876 24.02 -0.10 -10.75
N GLN A 877 23.88 0.77 -11.76
CA GLN A 877 24.90 1.76 -12.10
C GLN A 877 25.15 2.72 -10.93
N ASP A 878 24.10 3.28 -10.32
CA ASP A 878 24.22 4.21 -9.18
C ASP A 878 24.87 3.56 -7.96
N VAL A 879 24.62 2.27 -7.74
CA VAL A 879 25.30 1.46 -6.70
C VAL A 879 26.75 1.14 -7.09
N GLY A 880 27.12 1.27 -8.36
CA GLY A 880 28.48 1.02 -8.86
C GLY A 880 28.77 -0.45 -9.19
N VAL A 881 27.74 -1.25 -9.51
CA VAL A 881 27.89 -2.70 -9.81
C VAL A 881 27.39 -3.06 -11.20
N GLN A 882 28.14 -3.91 -11.90
CA GLN A 882 27.89 -4.23 -13.32
C GLN A 882 26.97 -5.42 -13.57
N SER A 883 26.49 -6.10 -12.53
CA SER A 883 25.53 -7.21 -12.68
C SER A 883 24.77 -7.51 -11.40
N VAL A 884 23.64 -8.22 -11.54
CA VAL A 884 22.87 -8.75 -10.40
C VAL A 884 23.73 -9.64 -9.49
N THR A 885 24.61 -10.45 -10.09
CA THR A 885 25.53 -11.31 -9.32
C THR A 885 26.57 -10.49 -8.56
N ALA A 886 27.13 -9.45 -9.19
CA ALA A 886 28.10 -8.55 -8.53
C ALA A 886 27.44 -7.80 -7.36
N LEU A 887 26.20 -7.33 -7.53
CA LEU A 887 25.41 -6.71 -6.47
C LEU A 887 25.30 -7.63 -5.25
N GLN A 888 24.80 -8.84 -5.44
CA GLN A 888 24.59 -9.78 -4.32
C GLN A 888 25.90 -10.17 -3.62
N LYS A 889 26.99 -10.34 -4.37
CA LYS A 889 28.33 -10.59 -3.79
C LYS A 889 28.82 -9.39 -2.98
N GLY A 890 28.68 -8.17 -3.51
CA GLY A 890 29.07 -6.94 -2.82
C GLY A 890 28.26 -6.68 -1.55
N VAL A 891 26.98 -7.06 -1.53
CA VAL A 891 26.12 -7.02 -0.34
C VAL A 891 26.64 -7.93 0.76
N LEU A 892 26.96 -9.20 0.42
CA LEU A 892 27.50 -10.17 1.38
C LEU A 892 28.90 -9.81 1.87
N ALA A 893 29.73 -9.20 1.00
CA ALA A 893 31.05 -8.69 1.38
C ALA A 893 30.97 -7.42 2.26
N GLY A 894 29.80 -6.80 2.37
CA GLY A 894 29.61 -5.54 3.10
C GLY A 894 30.10 -4.31 2.35
N ASP A 895 30.39 -4.43 1.05
CA ASP A 895 30.78 -3.34 0.17
C ASP A 895 29.60 -2.46 -0.22
N VAL A 896 28.44 -3.09 -0.49
CA VAL A 896 27.18 -2.37 -0.70
C VAL A 896 26.61 -2.01 0.67
N ARG A 897 26.34 -0.72 0.86
CA ARG A 897 25.92 -0.13 2.13
C ARG A 897 24.47 0.29 2.07
N PHE A 898 23.82 0.33 3.22
CA PHE A 898 22.40 0.62 3.35
C PHE A 898 22.19 1.74 4.36
N GLU A 899 20.97 2.28 4.36
CA GLU A 899 20.52 3.24 5.36
C GLU A 899 19.06 3.01 5.69
N PHE A 900 18.67 3.19 6.95
CA PHE A 900 17.25 3.12 7.34
C PHE A 900 16.48 4.34 6.83
N ARG A 901 15.22 4.12 6.48
CA ARG A 901 14.28 5.22 6.22
C ARG A 901 13.26 5.27 7.33
N THR A 902 13.40 6.26 8.19
CA THR A 902 12.31 6.68 9.07
C THR A 902 11.09 7.08 8.24
N ALA A 903 9.90 7.13 8.85
CA ALA A 903 8.70 7.60 8.16
C ALA A 903 8.90 8.99 7.51
N SER A 904 9.67 9.88 8.14
CA SER A 904 10.04 11.18 7.59
C SER A 904 10.93 11.05 6.35
N ALA A 905 11.98 10.21 6.38
CA ALA A 905 12.82 9.95 5.21
C ALA A 905 12.06 9.23 4.08
N GLN A 906 11.00 8.48 4.41
CA GLN A 906 10.09 7.89 3.43
C GLN A 906 9.29 8.96 2.70
N ALA A 907 8.70 9.89 3.46
CA ALA A 907 7.98 11.04 2.93
C ALA A 907 8.89 11.97 2.11
N GLU A 908 10.10 12.25 2.61
CA GLU A 908 11.09 13.10 1.95
C GLU A 908 11.52 12.55 0.59
N GLY A 909 11.77 11.23 0.50
CA GLY A 909 12.10 10.60 -0.77
C GLY A 909 10.89 10.38 -1.70
N GLY A 910 9.69 10.73 -1.26
CA GLY A 910 8.49 10.82 -2.09
C GLY A 910 8.39 12.15 -2.82
N ILE A 911 7.33 12.31 -3.64
CA ILE A 911 7.01 13.61 -4.24
C ILE A 911 6.37 14.47 -3.15
N GLN A 912 6.95 15.64 -2.87
CA GLN A 912 6.47 16.59 -1.87
C GLN A 912 6.55 18.03 -2.39
N GLY A 913 5.73 18.93 -1.85
CA GLY A 913 5.79 20.38 -2.13
C GLY A 913 5.22 20.85 -3.48
N MET A 914 4.44 20.03 -4.19
CA MET A 914 3.88 20.40 -5.52
C MET A 914 2.33 20.38 -5.54
N ILE A 915 1.71 21.40 -6.15
CA ILE A 915 0.25 21.49 -6.38
C ILE A 915 -0.07 20.89 -7.75
N GLY A 916 -0.50 19.64 -7.78
CA GLY A 916 -0.80 18.90 -9.00
C GLY A 916 0.45 18.29 -9.64
N VAL A 917 0.54 16.96 -9.64
CA VAL A 917 1.68 16.24 -10.23
C VAL A 917 1.18 15.16 -11.18
N GLU A 918 1.60 15.25 -12.43
CA GLU A 918 1.44 14.16 -13.39
C GLU A 918 2.65 13.22 -13.29
N LYS A 919 2.44 12.02 -12.74
CA LYS A 919 3.49 11.02 -12.61
C LYS A 919 3.62 10.19 -13.88
N LYS A 920 4.18 10.78 -14.93
CA LYS A 920 4.45 10.08 -16.21
C LYS A 920 5.81 9.39 -16.19
N LEU A 921 5.81 8.09 -15.88
CA LEU A 921 7.04 7.31 -15.65
C LEU A 921 7.70 6.78 -16.92
N TYR A 922 6.94 6.57 -18.00
CA TYR A 922 7.41 6.05 -19.29
C TYR A 922 6.40 6.41 -20.41
N SER A 923 6.78 6.20 -21.67
CA SER A 923 5.98 6.51 -22.87
C SER A 923 6.05 5.41 -23.94
#